data_AF-A0A850PB07-F1
#
_entry.id   AF-A0A850PB07-F1
#
_cell.length_a   1.000
_cell.length_b   1.000
_cell.length_c   1.000
_cell.angle_alpha   90.00
_cell.angle_beta   90.00
_cell.angle_gamma   90.00
#
_symmetry.space_group_name_H-M   'P 1'
#
loop_
_entity.id
_entity.type
_entity.pdbx_description
1 polymer ?
#
loop_
_entity_poly.entity_id
_entity_poly.type
_entity_poly.pdbx_seq_one_letter_code
_entity_poly.pdbx_strand_id
1 'polypeptide(L)'
;MTETVVPYTLHRLSSRVEEDQALRRTQESRGLVQGQDYAFHTRHEYFPWCDVDLLSPRPVSRITLENTHFDPQNLQQFSLLGSDDGIHWTPLYAHTDWTIPDHHHDFRIEVVLPAPRMARFLRVRVDALGCLHLRGLTVLASDTLVPTAHDTRGPDSVVFATNFNESDEFLDDYIDNFLSYSSESCRLVVNFPAGRTIPPSHFAQHTRISLFNGSIERSKWGISLLLGHSESFQHAKTVFGTFDYFCTMASNSLFVRPVNIDAAIALLPLRARVPIGCERNYNPDIDVDSGTVPHGGTWAWKGLQLAAEARDFMRDVFGIERYSATQIEGLFATTEDWAVVFDRHDDLVQLGRVLDTCRSESHALMALEECLPPTLFEAYGSGRYTHLCRVLWHHHRAITLAELLAMPPRLPDHISALKWFQRDRHDLNTALVVTGNGRALLDLLHAAASPTIPVDAPPPLRLTQILTHGSSSGLRSQPLSQRYWRDRPGAPRRQLITTGNCRATRQRAAIELNTDAGLPDSILWYEDTSHRVQGSVLITETDRTRLQASLRAWNDDGTHVSADTLEAYLYLPLSGSTRVLRITDPRRQTRSLFLQQIMPVITRVGDFFYEALPSDPRQTDHGTTYDLPVNRQDDAIPAWLGLPLFARTDLRIEIEILTDHGALR
;
A
#
# COMPACT_ATOMS: atom_id res chain seq x y z
N MET A 1 30.09 33.38 13.08
CA MET A 1 30.22 32.05 13.70
C MET A 1 31.29 31.31 12.92
N THR A 2 32.28 30.76 13.62
CA THR A 2 33.29 29.89 13.02
C THR A 2 32.73 28.46 12.99
N GLU A 3 32.77 27.85 11.81
CA GLU A 3 32.41 26.44 11.63
C GLU A 3 33.68 25.62 11.41
N THR A 4 33.74 24.43 11.97
CA THR A 4 34.87 23.50 11.80
C THR A 4 34.40 22.18 11.22
N VAL A 5 35.22 21.60 10.35
CA VAL A 5 34.96 20.26 9.78
C VAL A 5 35.11 19.22 10.88
N VAL A 6 34.07 18.41 11.08
CA VAL A 6 34.03 17.37 12.10
C VAL A 6 34.54 16.05 11.51
N PRO A 7 35.60 15.44 12.08
CA PRO A 7 35.99 14.10 11.69
C PRO A 7 34.93 13.08 12.13
N TYR A 8 34.68 12.08 11.29
CA TYR A 8 33.75 10.99 11.60
C TYR A 8 34.28 9.65 11.10
N THR A 9 33.66 8.57 11.57
CA THR A 9 33.88 7.21 11.06
C THR A 9 32.55 6.59 10.62
N LEU A 10 32.59 5.75 9.58
CA LEU A 10 31.40 4.96 9.22
C LEU A 10 31.08 4.00 10.35
N HIS A 11 29.87 4.10 10.91
CA HIS A 11 29.45 3.30 12.05
C HIS A 11 28.70 2.04 11.62
N ARG A 12 27.56 2.21 10.93
CA ARG A 12 26.66 1.11 10.51
C ARG A 12 25.94 1.45 9.21
N LEU A 13 25.43 0.40 8.56
CA LEU A 13 24.67 0.46 7.33
C LEU A 13 23.45 -0.46 7.44
N SER A 14 22.35 -0.11 6.77
CA SER A 14 21.13 -0.95 6.70
C SER A 14 21.40 -2.30 6.03
N SER A 15 22.24 -2.30 5.00
CA SER A 15 22.78 -3.49 4.35
C SER A 15 24.16 -3.21 3.77
N ARG A 16 24.95 -4.27 3.60
CA ARG A 16 26.19 -4.23 2.82
C ARG A 16 26.00 -5.05 1.55
N VAL A 17 26.41 -4.50 0.42
CA VAL A 17 26.77 -5.31 -0.74
C VAL A 17 28.24 -5.71 -0.54
N GLU A 18 28.54 -7.01 -0.59
CA GLU A 18 29.89 -7.53 -0.31
C GLU A 18 30.93 -7.16 -1.38
N GLU A 19 30.53 -6.52 -2.47
CA GLU A 19 31.42 -6.00 -3.50
C GLU A 19 31.67 -4.50 -3.31
N ASP A 20 32.52 -4.16 -2.34
CA ASP A 20 33.63 -3.25 -2.66
C ASP A 20 34.78 -3.36 -1.65
N GLN A 21 35.97 -3.74 -2.14
CA GLN A 21 37.21 -3.84 -1.36
C GLN A 21 37.72 -2.47 -0.86
N ALA A 22 37.01 -1.37 -1.16
CA ALA A 22 37.39 0.01 -0.89
C ALA A 22 37.27 0.42 0.59
N LEU A 23 36.35 -0.15 1.36
CA LEU A 23 36.10 0.27 2.75
C LEU A 23 37.19 -0.15 3.74
N ARG A 24 38.00 -1.16 3.38
CA ARG A 24 39.20 -1.53 4.16
C ARG A 24 40.31 -0.48 4.09
N ARG A 25 40.26 0.49 3.16
CA ARG A 25 41.26 1.58 3.05
C ARG A 25 40.78 2.92 3.62
N THR A 26 39.48 3.08 3.92
CA THR A 26 38.91 4.32 4.50
C THR A 26 39.21 4.49 5.99
N GLN A 27 39.66 3.44 6.68
CA GLN A 27 40.11 3.55 8.08
C GLN A 27 41.42 4.34 8.24
N GLU A 28 42.14 4.65 7.15
CA GLU A 28 43.45 5.32 7.20
C GLU A 28 43.43 6.78 6.70
N SER A 29 42.36 7.26 6.05
CA SER A 29 42.30 8.64 5.53
C SER A 29 41.42 9.55 6.38
N ARG A 30 42.05 10.55 7.00
CA ARG A 30 41.43 11.64 7.78
C ARG A 30 40.52 12.54 6.93
N GLY A 31 39.30 12.08 6.65
CA GLY A 31 38.17 12.97 6.33
C GLY A 31 38.04 13.50 4.90
N LEU A 32 38.65 12.89 3.89
CA LEU A 32 38.38 13.22 2.47
C LEU A 32 38.57 11.96 1.62
N VAL A 33 37.48 11.44 1.05
CA VAL A 33 37.55 10.47 -0.05
C VAL A 33 37.57 11.27 -1.34
N GLN A 34 38.75 11.63 -1.84
CA GLN A 34 38.94 12.16 -3.19
C GLN A 34 39.39 11.04 -4.12
N GLY A 35 38.44 10.44 -4.85
CA GLY A 35 38.67 9.50 -5.94
C GLY A 35 37.40 9.36 -6.77
N GLN A 36 37.50 9.47 -8.10
CA GLN A 36 36.35 9.76 -8.99
C GLN A 36 35.29 8.66 -9.10
N ASP A 37 35.53 7.43 -8.62
CA ASP A 37 34.59 6.30 -8.80
C ASP A 37 34.15 5.60 -7.49
N TYR A 38 34.55 6.09 -6.31
CA TYR A 38 34.22 5.41 -5.05
C TYR A 38 32.92 5.95 -4.45
N ALA A 39 31.91 5.09 -4.34
CA ALA A 39 30.66 5.40 -3.69
C ALA A 39 30.25 4.26 -2.75
N PHE A 40 29.85 4.62 -1.53
CA PHE A 40 29.12 3.70 -0.69
C PHE A 40 27.74 3.46 -1.31
N HIS A 41 27.30 2.20 -1.34
CA HIS A 41 25.95 1.82 -1.75
C HIS A 41 25.33 0.75 -0.85
N THR A 42 24.03 0.88 -0.57
CA THR A 42 23.24 -0.20 0.03
C THR A 42 22.72 -1.16 -1.04
N ARG A 43 22.07 -2.24 -0.59
CA ARG A 43 21.16 -3.02 -1.44
C ARG A 43 19.94 -2.18 -1.81
N HIS A 44 19.19 -2.66 -2.82
CA HIS A 44 17.86 -2.17 -3.13
C HIS A 44 16.89 -2.68 -2.06
N GLU A 45 16.45 -1.80 -1.17
CA GLU A 45 15.74 -2.17 0.03
C GLU A 45 14.86 -1.04 0.57
N TYR A 46 13.96 -1.34 1.51
CA TYR A 46 13.12 -0.32 2.14
C TYR A 46 13.94 0.53 3.10
N PHE A 47 13.86 1.85 2.94
CA PHE A 47 14.44 2.86 3.83
C PHE A 47 15.95 2.67 4.09
N PRO A 48 16.79 2.55 3.05
CA PRO A 48 18.21 2.33 3.23
C PRO A 48 18.85 3.50 3.97
N TRP A 49 19.81 3.18 4.84
CA TRP A 49 20.45 4.19 5.69
C TRP A 49 21.94 3.93 5.96
N CYS A 50 22.63 5.00 6.32
CA CYS A 50 24.03 5.02 6.69
C CYS A 50 24.22 5.87 7.97
N ASP A 51 24.86 5.28 8.98
CA ASP A 51 25.21 5.93 10.24
C ASP A 51 26.70 6.28 10.25
N VAL A 52 27.02 7.48 10.73
CA VAL A 52 28.40 7.90 11.05
C VAL A 52 28.54 8.28 12.52
N ASP A 53 29.68 7.93 13.13
CA ASP A 53 30.06 8.37 14.49
C ASP A 53 31.03 9.55 14.38
N LEU A 54 30.63 10.72 14.89
CA LEU A 54 31.41 11.96 14.98
C LEU A 54 32.50 11.91 16.06
N LEU A 55 32.74 10.72 16.65
CA LEU A 55 33.73 10.38 17.68
C LEU A 55 33.46 11.00 19.06
N SER A 56 32.70 12.08 19.08
CA SER A 56 32.34 12.87 20.26
C SER A 56 31.05 13.64 19.94
N PRO A 57 30.21 13.97 20.94
CA PRO A 57 29.08 14.85 20.73
C PRO A 57 29.51 16.21 20.16
N ARG A 58 28.87 16.67 19.07
CA ARG A 58 29.17 17.94 18.39
C ARG A 58 27.88 18.73 18.09
N PRO A 59 27.93 20.07 18.17
CA PRO A 59 26.84 20.95 17.74
C PRO A 59 26.85 21.09 16.20
N VAL A 60 26.28 20.11 15.53
CA VAL A 60 26.19 20.06 14.06
C VAL A 60 25.36 21.25 13.57
N SER A 61 25.92 22.07 12.69
CA SER A 61 25.23 23.22 12.08
C SER A 61 24.94 22.98 10.60
N ARG A 62 25.79 22.19 9.92
CA ARG A 62 25.68 21.97 8.49
C ARG A 62 26.14 20.58 8.09
N ILE A 63 25.44 20.02 7.11
CA ILE A 63 25.74 18.72 6.52
C ILE A 63 25.77 18.89 5.00
N THR A 64 26.79 18.36 4.35
CA THR A 64 26.87 18.30 2.88
C THR A 64 26.88 16.84 2.47
N LEU A 65 25.96 16.46 1.58
CA LEU A 65 25.89 15.14 0.95
C LEU A 65 26.38 15.25 -0.48
N GLU A 66 27.26 14.34 -0.89
CA GLU A 66 27.64 14.17 -2.29
C GLU A 66 27.10 12.81 -2.76
N ASN A 67 26.18 12.81 -3.72
CA ASN A 67 25.61 11.59 -4.30
C ASN A 67 26.39 11.18 -5.55
N THR A 68 26.11 9.98 -6.06
CA THR A 68 26.64 9.49 -7.33
C THR A 68 25.90 10.10 -8.51
N HIS A 69 26.59 10.16 -9.65
CA HIS A 69 26.03 10.72 -10.89
C HIS A 69 25.18 9.70 -11.67
N PHE A 70 25.33 8.40 -11.41
CA PHE A 70 24.67 7.35 -12.19
C PHE A 70 23.21 7.11 -11.80
N ASP A 71 22.82 7.45 -10.56
CA ASP A 71 21.44 7.35 -10.10
C ASP A 71 21.09 8.42 -9.04
N PRO A 72 20.99 9.70 -9.45
CA PRO A 72 20.68 10.80 -8.53
C PRO A 72 19.25 10.72 -7.99
N GLN A 73 18.37 9.92 -8.59
CA GLN A 73 16.97 9.79 -8.21
C GLN A 73 16.80 9.17 -6.82
N ASN A 74 17.75 8.34 -6.42
CA ASN A 74 17.75 7.67 -5.11
C ASN A 74 17.86 8.61 -3.90
N LEU A 75 18.26 9.87 -4.08
CA LEU A 75 18.32 10.86 -3.00
C LEU A 75 17.28 12.00 -3.17
N GLN A 76 16.19 11.72 -3.91
CA GLN A 76 15.05 12.65 -4.05
C GLN A 76 14.27 12.86 -2.75
N GLN A 77 14.26 11.85 -1.88
CA GLN A 77 13.62 11.91 -0.57
C GLN A 77 14.54 11.31 0.47
N PHE A 78 14.96 12.12 1.45
CA PHE A 78 15.81 11.63 2.52
C PHE A 78 15.63 12.41 3.81
N SER A 79 15.97 11.76 4.92
CA SER A 79 16.01 12.34 6.24
C SER A 79 17.44 12.34 6.78
N LEU A 80 17.79 13.41 7.50
CA LEU A 80 18.96 13.44 8.37
C LEU A 80 18.49 13.30 9.80
N LEU A 81 19.05 12.34 10.52
CA LEU A 81 18.74 12.10 11.94
C LEU A 81 20.01 12.24 12.78
N GLY A 82 19.85 12.72 14.01
CA GLY A 82 20.90 12.87 15.00
C GLY A 82 20.63 12.00 16.21
N SER A 83 21.67 11.50 16.83
CA SER A 83 21.58 10.70 18.06
C SER A 83 22.82 10.91 18.93
N ASP A 84 22.65 10.85 20.25
CA ASP A 84 23.78 10.90 21.20
C ASP A 84 24.32 9.49 21.52
N ASP A 85 23.51 8.44 21.33
CA ASP A 85 23.82 7.07 21.71
C ASP A 85 23.78 6.06 20.55
N GLY A 86 23.34 6.48 19.37
CA GLY A 86 23.20 5.64 18.18
C GLY A 86 21.98 4.71 18.23
N ILE A 87 21.10 4.90 19.21
CA ILE A 87 19.89 4.09 19.44
C ILE A 87 18.66 4.97 19.27
N HIS A 88 18.61 6.12 19.95
CA HIS A 88 17.48 7.05 19.91
C HIS A 88 17.78 8.15 18.89
N TRP A 89 17.01 8.15 17.80
CA TRP A 89 17.23 9.05 16.66
C TRP A 89 16.19 10.17 16.64
N THR A 90 16.67 11.41 16.58
CA THR A 90 15.83 12.60 16.42
C THR A 90 16.01 13.16 15.01
N PRO A 91 14.92 13.47 14.30
CA PRO A 91 15.02 14.00 12.96
C PRO A 91 15.54 15.45 13.01
N LEU A 92 16.55 15.75 12.20
CA LEU A 92 17.21 17.06 12.11
C LEU A 92 16.76 17.83 10.88
N TYR A 93 16.50 17.11 9.79
CA TYR A 93 16.11 17.65 8.49
C TYR A 93 15.42 16.58 7.66
N ALA A 94 14.53 17.00 6.76
CA ALA A 94 13.90 16.15 5.76
C ALA A 94 13.91 16.87 4.41
N HIS A 95 14.47 16.22 3.39
CA HIS A 95 14.37 16.61 2.00
C HIS A 95 13.17 15.90 1.39
N THR A 96 12.11 16.63 1.11
CA THR A 96 10.84 16.02 0.69
C THR A 96 10.28 16.65 -0.58
N ASP A 97 10.99 17.59 -1.21
CA ASP A 97 10.49 18.36 -2.35
C ASP A 97 10.70 17.69 -3.71
N TRP A 98 11.10 16.40 -3.73
CA TRP A 98 11.54 15.54 -4.87
C TRP A 98 12.34 16.24 -5.97
N THR A 99 12.87 17.44 -5.70
CA THR A 99 13.69 18.12 -6.66
C THR A 99 15.02 17.37 -6.73
N ILE A 100 15.46 17.13 -7.96
CA ILE A 100 16.79 16.62 -8.22
C ILE A 100 17.64 17.86 -8.51
N PRO A 101 18.63 18.21 -7.65
CA PRO A 101 19.63 19.21 -7.98
C PRO A 101 20.21 18.98 -9.39
N ASP A 102 20.42 20.07 -10.14
CA ASP A 102 20.83 20.07 -11.55
C ASP A 102 21.93 19.04 -11.86
N HIS A 103 21.78 18.33 -12.98
CA HIS A 103 22.58 17.18 -13.44
C HIS A 103 24.07 17.45 -13.74
N HIS A 104 24.63 18.58 -13.32
CA HIS A 104 26.01 18.96 -13.61
C HIS A 104 26.99 18.34 -12.62
N HIS A 105 27.58 17.19 -13.02
CA HIS A 105 28.81 16.52 -12.57
C HIS A 105 29.15 16.33 -11.06
N ASP A 106 28.55 17.07 -10.13
CA ASP A 106 28.76 16.99 -8.69
C ASP A 106 27.40 17.19 -7.99
N PHE A 107 26.63 16.11 -7.87
CA PHE A 107 25.37 16.14 -7.12
C PHE A 107 25.69 16.37 -5.64
N ARG A 108 25.62 17.63 -5.22
CA ARG A 108 25.93 18.07 -3.87
C ARG A 108 24.71 18.74 -3.25
N ILE A 109 24.25 18.20 -2.12
CA ILE A 109 23.17 18.78 -1.32
C ILE A 109 23.78 19.38 -0.06
N GLU A 110 23.64 20.68 0.13
CA GLU A 110 24.05 21.39 1.34
C GLU A 110 22.83 21.65 2.22
N VAL A 111 22.84 21.08 3.43
CA VAL A 111 21.78 21.23 4.43
C VAL A 111 22.31 22.08 5.57
N VAL A 112 21.75 23.29 5.71
CA VAL A 112 22.01 24.20 6.84
C VAL A 112 20.90 24.02 7.86
N LEU A 113 21.24 23.60 9.08
CA LEU A 113 20.25 23.44 10.14
C LEU A 113 19.83 24.83 10.67
N PRO A 114 18.53 25.06 10.95
CA PRO A 114 18.05 26.34 11.47
C PRO A 114 18.72 26.77 12.78
N ALA A 115 19.16 25.79 13.58
CA ALA A 115 19.98 25.98 14.76
C ALA A 115 20.93 24.77 14.90
N PRO A 116 22.16 24.97 15.45
CA PRO A 116 23.06 23.86 15.73
C PRO A 116 22.41 22.83 16.65
N ARG A 117 22.58 21.54 16.33
CA ARG A 117 22.01 20.41 17.07
C ARG A 117 23.12 19.52 17.61
N MET A 118 23.04 19.18 18.89
CA MET A 118 23.95 18.19 19.47
C MET A 118 23.65 16.82 18.89
N ALA A 119 24.69 16.17 18.38
CA ALA A 119 24.66 14.77 17.99
C ALA A 119 26.06 14.19 18.10
N ARG A 120 26.16 12.93 18.49
CA ARG A 120 27.37 12.12 18.30
C ARG A 120 27.28 11.28 17.04
N PHE A 121 26.10 10.78 16.72
CA PHE A 121 25.83 9.96 15.56
C PHE A 121 24.92 10.72 14.60
N LEU A 122 25.20 10.61 13.31
CA LEU A 122 24.33 11.11 12.25
C LEU A 122 23.91 9.96 11.35
N ARG A 123 22.64 9.96 10.94
CA ARG A 123 22.07 9.02 9.99
C ARG A 123 21.57 9.75 8.77
N VAL A 124 21.99 9.29 7.60
CA VAL A 124 21.35 9.62 6.31
C VAL A 124 20.45 8.45 5.94
N ARG A 125 19.16 8.70 5.73
CA ARG A 125 18.19 7.66 5.35
C ARG A 125 17.42 8.10 4.11
N VAL A 126 17.38 7.28 3.07
CA VAL A 126 16.44 7.46 1.95
C VAL A 126 15.05 7.09 2.43
N ASP A 127 14.06 7.94 2.20
CA ASP A 127 12.69 7.75 2.73
C ASP A 127 11.78 6.99 1.75
N ALA A 128 12.34 6.04 0.99
CA ALA A 128 11.65 5.26 -0.02
C ALA A 128 12.23 3.83 -0.16
N LEU A 129 11.67 3.04 -1.08
CA LEU A 129 12.30 1.81 -1.57
C LEU A 129 13.38 2.20 -2.58
N GLY A 130 14.62 1.75 -2.38
CA GLY A 130 15.73 2.12 -3.27
C GLY A 130 17.09 1.72 -2.73
N CYS A 131 18.12 2.34 -3.25
CA CYS A 131 19.48 2.23 -2.73
C CYS A 131 19.92 3.58 -2.15
N LEU A 132 20.70 3.61 -1.08
CA LEU A 132 21.40 4.83 -0.66
C LEU A 132 22.78 4.83 -1.31
N HIS A 133 23.04 5.80 -2.19
CA HIS A 133 24.35 6.03 -2.79
C HIS A 133 24.96 7.30 -2.21
N LEU A 134 26.19 7.24 -1.69
CA LEU A 134 26.91 8.43 -1.23
C LEU A 134 28.38 8.35 -1.63
N ARG A 135 28.84 9.38 -2.34
CA ARG A 135 30.25 9.62 -2.66
C ARG A 135 30.97 10.30 -1.49
N GLY A 136 30.27 11.18 -0.78
CA GLY A 136 30.86 11.97 0.30
C GLY A 136 29.83 12.49 1.30
N LEU A 137 30.29 12.70 2.52
CA LEU A 137 29.57 13.37 3.59
C LEU A 137 30.54 14.35 4.25
N THR A 138 30.16 15.62 4.38
CA THR A 138 30.91 16.60 5.16
C THR A 138 30.02 17.14 6.27
N VAL A 139 30.52 17.15 7.50
CA VAL A 139 29.80 17.65 8.67
C VAL A 139 30.55 18.86 9.22
N LEU A 140 29.84 19.97 9.39
CA LEU A 140 30.37 21.16 10.05
C LEU A 140 29.70 21.33 11.41
N ALA A 141 30.51 21.64 12.43
CA ALA A 141 30.04 22.03 13.75
C ALA A 141 30.28 23.51 14.00
N SER A 142 29.33 24.14 14.68
CA SER A 142 29.44 25.51 15.17
C SER A 142 30.14 25.53 16.52
N ASP A 143 30.99 26.52 16.80
CA ASP A 143 31.57 26.68 18.14
C ASP A 143 30.54 27.16 19.19
N THR A 144 29.32 27.50 18.76
CA THR A 144 28.27 28.06 19.63
C THR A 144 27.10 27.11 19.74
N LEU A 145 26.82 26.66 20.96
CA LEU A 145 25.57 25.99 21.29
C LEU A 145 24.46 27.03 21.43
N VAL A 146 23.39 26.85 20.66
CA VAL A 146 22.12 27.52 20.93
C VAL A 146 21.27 26.52 21.70
N PRO A 147 20.97 26.76 22.99
CA PRO A 147 20.05 25.92 23.73
C PRO A 147 18.74 25.87 22.95
N THR A 148 18.42 24.69 22.42
CA THR A 148 17.10 24.46 21.84
C THR A 148 16.24 23.92 22.96
N ALA A 149 15.29 24.73 23.42
CA ALA A 149 14.25 24.27 24.31
C ALA A 149 13.46 23.19 23.55
N HIS A 150 13.77 21.94 23.83
CA HIS A 150 12.89 20.84 23.48
C HIS A 150 11.85 20.79 24.58
N ASP A 151 10.59 20.96 24.20
CA ASP A 151 9.50 20.57 25.07
C ASP A 151 9.63 19.05 25.27
N THR A 152 10.09 18.64 26.44
CA THR A 152 10.32 17.24 26.80
C THR A 152 9.05 16.59 27.34
N ARG A 153 7.96 17.34 27.40
CA ARG A 153 6.68 16.80 27.81
C ARG A 153 6.15 15.96 26.65
N GLY A 154 6.18 14.65 26.83
CA GLY A 154 5.41 13.73 25.99
C GLY A 154 3.93 14.13 26.03
N PRO A 155 3.17 13.82 24.98
CA PRO A 155 1.77 14.19 24.90
C PRO A 155 0.99 13.54 26.05
N ASP A 156 0.10 14.32 26.65
CA ASP A 156 -0.80 13.84 27.69
C ASP A 156 -1.91 12.95 27.06
N SER A 157 -2.32 13.20 25.80
CA SER A 157 -3.30 12.36 25.10
C SER A 157 -3.33 12.52 23.56
N VAL A 158 -3.50 11.40 22.84
CA VAL A 158 -3.72 11.35 21.37
C VAL A 158 -5.02 10.62 21.05
N VAL A 159 -5.80 11.13 20.10
CA VAL A 159 -7.01 10.45 19.60
C VAL A 159 -6.84 10.02 18.15
N PHE A 160 -7.08 8.75 17.88
CA PHE A 160 -7.20 8.15 16.55
C PHE A 160 -8.67 8.08 16.16
N ALA A 161 -9.00 8.34 14.90
CA ALA A 161 -10.36 8.34 14.41
C ALA A 161 -10.51 7.60 13.08
N THR A 162 -11.46 6.68 13.04
CA THR A 162 -11.71 5.83 11.87
C THR A 162 -13.17 5.90 11.46
N ASN A 163 -13.41 6.25 10.20
CA ASN A 163 -14.71 6.10 9.57
C ASN A 163 -14.89 4.64 9.14
N PHE A 164 -15.62 3.86 9.94
CA PHE A 164 -15.72 2.42 9.79
C PHE A 164 -16.89 1.99 8.91
N ASN A 165 -16.58 1.45 7.73
CA ASN A 165 -17.56 0.98 6.75
C ASN A 165 -17.42 -0.53 6.44
N GLU A 166 -16.72 -1.27 7.30
CA GLU A 166 -16.40 -2.69 7.04
C GLU A 166 -17.41 -3.65 7.64
N SER A 167 -17.20 -4.96 7.46
CA SER A 167 -18.05 -5.99 8.06
C SER A 167 -18.01 -5.92 9.59
N ASP A 168 -19.11 -6.33 10.22
CA ASP A 168 -19.21 -6.38 11.67
C ASP A 168 -18.16 -7.33 12.28
N GLU A 169 -17.84 -8.41 11.58
CA GLU A 169 -16.87 -9.42 11.99
C GLU A 169 -15.43 -8.88 12.10
N PHE A 170 -15.11 -7.82 11.36
CA PHE A 170 -13.77 -7.23 11.35
C PHE A 170 -13.57 -6.17 12.43
N LEU A 171 -14.63 -5.69 13.08
CA LEU A 171 -14.55 -4.59 14.05
C LEU A 171 -13.63 -4.91 15.23
N ASP A 172 -13.82 -6.08 15.82
CA ASP A 172 -13.07 -6.49 17.00
C ASP A 172 -11.58 -6.70 16.66
N ASP A 173 -11.27 -7.29 15.50
CA ASP A 173 -9.90 -7.47 15.02
C ASP A 173 -9.21 -6.11 14.77
N TYR A 174 -9.94 -5.13 14.25
CA TYR A 174 -9.45 -3.76 14.05
C TYR A 174 -9.14 -3.06 15.39
N ILE A 175 -10.04 -3.16 16.37
CA ILE A 175 -9.84 -2.56 17.70
C ILE A 175 -8.70 -3.26 18.45
N ASP A 176 -8.61 -4.59 18.39
CA ASP A 176 -7.53 -5.35 19.01
C ASP A 176 -6.16 -4.97 18.42
N ASN A 177 -6.08 -4.77 17.10
CA ASN A 177 -4.87 -4.27 16.45
C ASN A 177 -4.45 -2.89 17.00
N PHE A 178 -5.40 -1.96 17.12
CA PHE A 178 -5.13 -0.64 17.72
C PHE A 178 -4.62 -0.78 19.17
N LEU A 179 -5.34 -1.51 20.02
CA LEU A 179 -5.01 -1.65 21.44
C LEU A 179 -3.66 -2.34 21.65
N SER A 180 -3.32 -3.31 20.79
CA SER A 180 -2.06 -4.06 20.88
C SER A 180 -0.83 -3.24 20.51
N TYR A 181 -0.98 -2.21 19.67
CA TYR A 181 0.15 -1.41 19.17
C TYR A 181 0.18 0.02 19.71
N SER A 182 -0.75 0.43 20.56
CA SER A 182 -0.81 1.80 21.08
C SER A 182 -0.80 1.87 22.60
N SER A 183 -0.11 2.88 23.14
CA SER A 183 0.02 3.14 24.59
C SER A 183 -1.29 3.64 25.22
N GLU A 184 -1.33 3.66 26.55
CA GLU A 184 -2.48 4.16 27.33
C GLU A 184 -2.85 5.63 27.06
N SER A 185 -1.92 6.43 26.55
CA SER A 185 -2.16 7.81 26.11
C SER A 185 -2.93 7.91 24.79
N CYS A 186 -3.10 6.80 24.06
CA CYS A 186 -3.79 6.75 22.77
C CYS A 186 -5.23 6.25 22.95
N ARG A 187 -6.18 6.96 22.37
CA ARG A 187 -7.60 6.57 22.33
C ARG A 187 -8.09 6.41 20.90
N LEU A 188 -9.15 5.65 20.70
CA LEU A 188 -9.75 5.39 19.39
C LEU A 188 -11.22 5.75 19.39
N VAL A 189 -11.62 6.52 18.38
CA VAL A 189 -13.01 6.77 18.00
C VAL A 189 -13.30 6.01 16.70
N VAL A 190 -14.34 5.17 16.74
CA VAL A 190 -14.84 4.44 15.56
C VAL A 190 -16.21 5.00 15.21
N ASN A 191 -16.27 5.75 14.11
CA ASN A 191 -17.49 6.34 13.59
C ASN A 191 -18.17 5.35 12.62
N PHE A 192 -19.43 5.01 12.84
CA PHE A 192 -20.27 4.22 11.94
C PHE A 192 -21.20 5.13 11.12
N PRO A 193 -21.68 4.72 9.92
CA PRO A 193 -22.61 5.54 9.15
C PRO A 193 -23.93 5.75 9.90
N ALA A 194 -24.63 6.82 9.53
CA ALA A 194 -25.96 7.10 10.03
C ALA A 194 -26.89 5.88 9.93
N GLY A 195 -27.60 5.59 11.02
CA GLY A 195 -28.58 4.50 11.09
C GLY A 195 -28.03 3.07 11.14
N ARG A 196 -26.71 2.85 11.01
CA ARG A 196 -26.13 1.50 11.13
C ARG A 196 -26.23 1.00 12.57
N THR A 197 -26.74 -0.20 12.81
CA THR A 197 -26.64 -0.79 14.16
C THR A 197 -25.18 -1.09 14.45
N ILE A 198 -24.62 -0.53 15.53
CA ILE A 198 -23.26 -0.87 15.98
C ILE A 198 -23.32 -2.33 16.45
N PRO A 199 -22.52 -3.24 15.87
CA PRO A 199 -22.53 -4.63 16.30
C PRO A 199 -22.02 -4.74 17.74
N PRO A 200 -22.48 -5.75 18.51
CA PRO A 200 -21.90 -6.04 19.81
C PRO A 200 -20.38 -6.25 19.67
N SER A 201 -19.60 -5.44 20.36
CA SER A 201 -18.14 -5.57 20.43
C SER A 201 -17.73 -5.84 21.87
N HIS A 202 -16.79 -6.75 22.07
CA HIS A 202 -16.23 -7.01 23.40
C HIS A 202 -15.43 -5.82 23.95
N PHE A 203 -15.05 -4.88 23.09
CA PHE A 203 -14.36 -3.65 23.45
C PHE A 203 -15.28 -2.45 23.67
N ALA A 204 -16.60 -2.59 23.53
CA ALA A 204 -17.54 -1.47 23.65
C ALA A 204 -17.48 -0.77 25.03
N GLN A 205 -16.98 -1.45 26.07
CA GLN A 205 -16.80 -0.90 27.42
C GLN A 205 -15.35 -0.49 27.72
N HIS A 206 -14.43 -0.65 26.78
CA HIS A 206 -13.02 -0.33 26.98
C HIS A 206 -12.83 1.19 27.08
N THR A 207 -12.13 1.67 28.12
CA THR A 207 -12.02 3.11 28.44
C THR A 207 -11.32 3.95 27.36
N ARG A 208 -10.49 3.30 26.53
CA ARG A 208 -9.78 3.93 25.41
C ARG A 208 -10.55 3.89 24.09
N ILE A 209 -11.71 3.24 24.02
CA ILE A 209 -12.47 3.02 22.78
C ILE A 209 -13.82 3.72 22.88
N SER A 210 -14.22 4.41 21.81
CA SER A 210 -15.57 4.95 21.69
C SER A 210 -16.16 4.62 20.31
N LEU A 211 -17.29 3.92 20.32
CA LEU A 211 -18.05 3.57 19.12
C LEU A 211 -19.29 4.46 19.06
N PHE A 212 -19.55 5.09 17.92
CA PHE A 212 -20.74 5.93 17.74
C PHE A 212 -21.22 5.94 16.29
N ASN A 213 -22.46 6.36 16.08
CA ASN A 213 -22.99 6.61 14.75
C ASN A 213 -22.88 8.10 14.43
N GLY A 214 -22.23 8.41 13.32
CA GLY A 214 -22.33 9.72 12.69
C GLY A 214 -23.75 10.02 12.23
N SER A 215 -24.04 11.30 12.04
CA SER A 215 -25.28 11.78 11.44
C SER A 215 -25.20 11.85 9.91
N ILE A 216 -23.99 11.80 9.35
CA ILE A 216 -23.75 11.90 7.92
C ILE A 216 -23.85 10.53 7.23
N GLU A 217 -24.56 10.48 6.10
CA GLU A 217 -24.50 9.34 5.18
C GLU A 217 -23.17 9.39 4.41
N ARG A 218 -22.37 8.32 4.50
CA ARG A 218 -20.97 8.33 4.07
C ARG A 218 -20.76 7.63 2.75
N SER A 219 -20.06 8.30 1.84
CA SER A 219 -19.38 7.68 0.69
C SER A 219 -18.00 7.16 1.09
N LYS A 220 -17.36 6.38 0.21
CA LYS A 220 -16.03 5.82 0.43
C LYS A 220 -14.90 6.86 0.35
N TRP A 221 -15.17 8.04 -0.19
CA TRP A 221 -14.24 9.15 -0.41
C TRP A 221 -15.03 10.46 -0.52
N GLY A 222 -14.34 11.59 -0.44
CA GLY A 222 -14.88 12.93 -0.65
C GLY A 222 -15.39 13.63 0.62
N ILE A 223 -16.21 14.66 0.40
CA ILE A 223 -16.67 15.57 1.46
C ILE A 223 -17.40 14.87 2.62
N SER A 224 -18.19 13.83 2.34
CA SER A 224 -18.90 13.09 3.39
C SER A 224 -17.94 12.30 4.29
N LEU A 225 -16.80 11.84 3.75
CA LEU A 225 -15.75 11.18 4.53
C LEU A 225 -15.05 12.19 5.44
N LEU A 226 -14.74 13.39 4.93
CA LEU A 226 -14.20 14.49 5.74
C LEU A 226 -15.16 14.91 6.86
N LEU A 227 -16.45 15.05 6.54
CA LEU A 227 -17.49 15.35 7.54
C LEU A 227 -17.55 14.27 8.62
N GLY A 228 -17.42 12.98 8.27
CA GLY A 228 -17.33 11.90 9.26
C GLY A 228 -16.11 12.00 10.19
N HIS A 229 -14.96 12.48 9.69
CA HIS A 229 -13.81 12.77 10.54
C HIS A 229 -14.04 14.01 11.43
N SER A 230 -14.73 15.03 10.92
CA SER A 230 -15.17 16.21 11.69
C SER A 230 -16.10 15.81 12.85
N GLU A 231 -17.08 14.93 12.61
CA GLU A 231 -17.94 14.36 13.66
C GLU A 231 -17.12 13.57 14.70
N SER A 232 -16.13 12.79 14.23
CA SER A 232 -15.25 12.02 15.12
C SER A 232 -14.43 12.92 16.03
N PHE A 233 -13.96 14.07 15.53
CA PHE A 233 -13.24 15.07 16.32
C PHE A 233 -14.13 15.70 17.39
N GLN A 234 -15.36 16.08 17.05
CA GLN A 234 -16.33 16.59 18.01
C GLN A 234 -16.70 15.56 19.08
N HIS A 235 -16.94 14.32 18.64
CA HIS A 235 -17.25 13.21 19.52
C HIS A 235 -16.10 12.96 20.50
N ALA A 236 -14.85 12.93 20.01
CA ALA A 236 -13.65 12.80 20.82
C ALA A 236 -13.57 13.86 21.92
N LYS A 237 -13.82 15.14 21.59
CA LYS A 237 -13.85 16.23 22.58
C LYS A 237 -14.91 15.99 23.67
N THR A 238 -16.05 15.42 23.28
CA THR A 238 -17.16 15.12 24.20
C THR A 238 -16.84 13.96 25.14
N VAL A 239 -16.31 12.85 24.61
CA VAL A 239 -16.14 11.61 25.39
C VAL A 239 -14.80 11.53 26.11
N PHE A 240 -13.74 12.12 25.56
CA PHE A 240 -12.39 12.04 26.12
C PHE A 240 -11.89 13.36 26.71
N GLY A 241 -12.60 14.47 26.49
CA GLY A 241 -12.21 15.78 26.98
C GLY A 241 -11.08 16.40 26.15
N THR A 242 -10.08 16.96 26.81
CA THR A 242 -8.91 17.57 26.17
C THR A 242 -7.92 16.51 25.70
N PHE A 243 -7.39 16.68 24.50
CA PHE A 243 -6.30 15.89 23.94
C PHE A 243 -5.39 16.80 23.10
N ASP A 244 -4.13 16.41 22.90
CA ASP A 244 -3.10 17.26 22.29
C ASP A 244 -3.02 17.07 20.77
N TYR A 245 -3.30 15.85 20.31
CA TYR A 245 -3.17 15.48 18.89
C TYR A 245 -4.33 14.61 18.42
N PHE A 246 -4.65 14.75 17.15
CA PHE A 246 -5.67 13.96 16.47
C PHE A 246 -5.10 13.34 15.19
N CYS A 247 -5.42 12.06 14.99
CA CYS A 247 -4.96 11.27 13.87
C CYS A 247 -6.13 10.60 13.17
N THR A 248 -6.25 10.78 11.87
CA THR A 248 -7.25 10.05 11.08
C THR A 248 -6.67 8.74 10.56
N MET A 249 -7.49 7.69 10.48
CA MET A 249 -7.10 6.36 10.03
C MET A 249 -8.17 5.81 9.08
N ALA A 250 -7.72 4.98 8.12
CA ALA A 250 -8.63 4.10 7.39
C ALA A 250 -8.74 2.76 8.11
N SER A 251 -9.91 2.13 7.99
CA SER A 251 -10.20 0.78 8.50
C SER A 251 -9.29 -0.31 7.92
N ASN A 252 -8.72 -0.10 6.73
CA ASN A 252 -7.74 -1.01 6.11
C ASN A 252 -6.28 -0.55 6.25
N SER A 253 -6.04 0.41 7.14
CA SER A 253 -4.71 0.78 7.65
C SER A 253 -4.51 0.12 9.00
N LEU A 254 -3.71 -0.95 9.06
CA LEU A 254 -3.44 -1.68 10.30
C LEU A 254 -2.04 -1.35 10.82
N PHE A 255 -1.92 -1.30 12.14
CA PHE A 255 -0.63 -1.15 12.81
C PHE A 255 0.18 -2.44 12.67
N VAL A 256 1.46 -2.27 12.38
CA VAL A 256 2.42 -3.38 12.15
C VAL A 256 3.57 -3.37 13.16
N ARG A 257 3.62 -2.35 14.02
CA ARG A 257 4.57 -2.17 15.13
C ARG A 257 4.03 -1.14 16.12
N PRO A 258 4.59 -1.05 17.35
CA PRO A 258 4.14 -0.09 18.35
C PRO A 258 4.23 1.35 17.85
N VAL A 259 3.21 2.15 18.16
CA VAL A 259 3.11 3.56 17.79
C VAL A 259 4.12 4.38 18.59
N ASN A 260 4.99 5.11 17.89
CA ASN A 260 5.93 6.06 18.50
C ASN A 260 5.45 7.51 18.29
N ILE A 261 4.65 8.00 19.23
CA ILE A 261 4.08 9.35 19.15
C ILE A 261 5.17 10.42 19.31
N ASP A 262 6.16 10.22 20.17
CA ASP A 262 7.24 11.19 20.39
C ASP A 262 8.02 11.44 19.08
N ALA A 263 8.27 10.39 18.30
CA ALA A 263 8.87 10.52 16.97
C ALA A 263 7.98 11.30 16.00
N ALA A 264 6.66 11.13 16.06
CA ALA A 264 5.72 11.89 15.23
C ALA A 264 5.72 13.38 15.60
N ILE A 265 5.71 13.69 16.89
CA ILE A 265 5.77 15.06 17.40
C ILE A 265 7.10 15.73 17.04
N ALA A 266 8.22 15.00 17.16
CA ALA A 266 9.53 15.52 16.80
C ALA A 266 9.65 15.92 15.32
N LEU A 267 8.78 15.42 14.45
CA LEU A 267 8.73 15.79 13.03
C LEU A 267 7.92 17.04 12.74
N LEU A 268 6.91 17.36 13.54
CA LEU A 268 6.02 18.51 13.30
C LEU A 268 6.80 19.84 13.14
N PRO A 269 7.85 20.14 13.92
CA PRO A 269 8.64 21.36 13.72
C PRO A 269 9.40 21.42 12.40
N LEU A 270 9.65 20.28 11.73
CA LEU A 270 10.36 20.27 10.45
C LEU A 270 9.53 20.82 9.30
N ARG A 271 8.19 20.83 9.42
CA ARG A 271 7.27 21.29 8.37
C ARG A 271 7.61 20.68 7.01
N ALA A 272 7.84 19.37 7.00
CA ALA A 272 8.10 18.63 5.78
C ALA A 272 6.90 18.79 4.85
N ARG A 273 7.12 19.39 3.66
CA ARG A 273 6.04 19.69 2.71
C ARG A 273 5.36 18.43 2.23
N VAL A 274 6.16 17.42 1.87
CA VAL A 274 5.67 16.07 1.60
C VAL A 274 5.95 15.22 2.84
N PRO A 275 4.96 14.49 3.34
CA PRO A 275 5.14 13.58 4.46
C PRO A 275 6.26 12.57 4.22
N ILE A 276 7.08 12.35 5.25
CA ILE A 276 8.21 11.41 5.21
C ILE A 276 7.69 9.99 5.03
N GLY A 277 8.32 9.22 4.14
CA GLY A 277 7.99 7.83 3.93
C GLY A 277 6.71 7.60 3.12
N CYS A 278 6.22 8.61 2.40
CA CYS A 278 5.20 8.41 1.38
C CYS A 278 5.79 7.75 0.12
N GLU A 279 5.03 6.90 -0.56
CA GLU A 279 5.42 6.31 -1.85
C GLU A 279 5.07 7.20 -3.05
N ARG A 280 4.10 8.09 -2.88
CA ARG A 280 3.61 9.01 -3.92
C ARG A 280 4.40 10.32 -3.89
N ASN A 281 4.67 10.86 -5.08
CA ASN A 281 5.17 12.21 -5.23
C ASN A 281 4.03 13.23 -5.10
N TYR A 282 4.00 13.93 -3.95
CA TYR A 282 3.03 14.99 -3.66
C TYR A 282 3.52 16.41 -3.95
N ASN A 283 4.75 16.64 -4.45
CA ASN A 283 5.16 18.01 -4.78
C ASN A 283 4.26 18.74 -5.77
N PRO A 284 3.77 18.10 -6.87
CA PRO A 284 2.86 18.79 -7.78
C PRO A 284 1.48 19.00 -7.14
N ASP A 285 1.26 18.45 -5.94
CA ASP A 285 0.01 18.42 -5.23
C ASP A 285 0.00 19.36 -4.01
N ILE A 286 1.08 20.11 -3.76
CA ILE A 286 1.19 21.03 -2.62
C ILE A 286 1.24 22.47 -3.12
N ASP A 287 0.57 23.36 -2.40
CA ASP A 287 0.60 24.80 -2.64
C ASP A 287 0.19 25.20 -4.08
N VAL A 288 -0.77 24.46 -4.63
CA VAL A 288 -1.33 24.63 -5.97
C VAL A 288 -2.24 25.85 -5.99
N ASP A 289 -1.95 26.82 -6.87
CA ASP A 289 -2.78 28.02 -7.01
C ASP A 289 -4.19 27.66 -7.50
N SER A 290 -5.20 28.22 -6.84
CA SER A 290 -6.61 27.93 -7.11
C SER A 290 -7.07 28.29 -8.52
N GLY A 291 -6.38 29.21 -9.20
CA GLY A 291 -6.60 29.59 -10.59
C GLY A 291 -5.89 28.71 -11.61
N THR A 292 -4.90 27.90 -11.21
CA THR A 292 -4.07 27.10 -12.10
C THR A 292 -4.01 25.61 -11.73
N VAL A 293 -5.10 25.08 -11.18
CA VAL A 293 -5.23 23.64 -10.85
C VAL A 293 -4.76 22.78 -12.04
N PRO A 294 -3.72 21.93 -11.88
CA PRO A 294 -3.00 21.32 -12.98
C PRO A 294 -3.80 20.25 -13.73
N HIS A 295 -3.61 20.16 -15.05
CA HIS A 295 -4.14 19.06 -15.87
C HIS A 295 -3.27 17.81 -15.69
N GLY A 296 -3.77 16.84 -14.93
CA GLY A 296 -3.00 15.67 -14.48
C GLY A 296 -2.33 15.92 -13.12
N GLY A 297 -2.34 14.90 -12.25
CA GLY A 297 -1.87 14.96 -10.86
C GLY A 297 -2.71 14.04 -9.95
N THR A 298 -2.99 14.40 -8.69
CA THR A 298 -3.97 13.64 -7.87
C THR A 298 -5.31 13.49 -8.56
N TRP A 299 -6.05 12.43 -8.19
CA TRP A 299 -7.46 12.32 -8.56
C TRP A 299 -8.29 13.50 -8.03
N ALA A 300 -7.85 14.16 -6.95
CA ALA A 300 -8.49 15.35 -6.41
C ALA A 300 -8.50 16.53 -7.41
N TRP A 301 -7.43 16.73 -8.21
CA TRP A 301 -7.37 17.84 -9.17
C TRP A 301 -8.35 17.70 -10.31
N LYS A 302 -8.56 16.48 -10.82
CA LYS A 302 -9.58 16.25 -11.85
C LYS A 302 -10.97 16.62 -11.35
N GLY A 303 -11.31 16.24 -10.13
CA GLY A 303 -12.57 16.65 -9.49
C GLY A 303 -12.67 18.17 -9.36
N LEU A 304 -11.62 18.80 -8.82
CA LEU A 304 -11.57 20.25 -8.63
C LEU A 304 -11.70 21.01 -9.94
N GLN A 305 -11.07 20.57 -11.04
CA GLN A 305 -11.19 21.19 -12.36
C GLN A 305 -12.62 21.15 -12.91
N LEU A 306 -13.35 20.07 -12.65
CA LEU A 306 -14.69 19.85 -13.16
C LEU A 306 -15.77 20.57 -12.34
N ALA A 307 -15.50 20.89 -11.07
CA ALA A 307 -16.44 21.56 -10.18
C ALA A 307 -16.09 23.04 -9.97
N ALA A 308 -16.33 23.87 -11.00
CA ALA A 308 -16.03 25.30 -10.93
C ALA A 308 -16.75 26.01 -9.77
N GLU A 309 -18.04 25.72 -9.54
CA GLU A 309 -18.79 26.32 -8.42
C GLU A 309 -18.21 25.93 -7.05
N ALA A 310 -17.69 24.72 -6.91
CA ALA A 310 -17.03 24.29 -5.68
C ALA A 310 -15.70 25.04 -5.45
N ARG A 311 -14.92 25.28 -6.51
CA ARG A 311 -13.71 26.11 -6.42
C ARG A 311 -14.03 27.55 -6.04
N ASP A 312 -15.06 28.12 -6.67
CA ASP A 312 -15.52 29.46 -6.34
C ASP A 312 -16.00 29.53 -4.88
N PHE A 313 -16.73 28.51 -4.40
CA PHE A 313 -17.13 28.41 -3.00
C PHE A 313 -15.93 28.35 -2.05
N MET A 314 -14.92 27.52 -2.34
CA MET A 314 -13.71 27.43 -1.51
C MET A 314 -12.92 28.74 -1.49
N ARG A 315 -12.84 29.45 -2.63
CA ARG A 315 -12.19 30.76 -2.66
C ARG A 315 -12.99 31.81 -1.88
N ASP A 316 -14.29 31.90 -2.15
CA ASP A 316 -15.11 33.03 -1.71
C ASP A 316 -15.63 32.86 -0.27
N VAL A 317 -15.87 31.61 0.18
CA VAL A 317 -16.37 31.29 1.52
C VAL A 317 -15.24 30.85 2.45
N PHE A 318 -14.41 29.89 2.01
CA PHE A 318 -13.31 29.44 2.88
C PHE A 318 -12.14 30.43 2.89
N GLY A 319 -11.97 31.25 1.85
CA GLY A 319 -10.83 32.17 1.70
C GLY A 319 -9.56 31.48 1.19
N ILE A 320 -9.70 30.34 0.50
CA ILE A 320 -8.57 29.51 0.08
C ILE A 320 -8.08 29.96 -1.30
N GLU A 321 -6.86 30.48 -1.36
CA GLU A 321 -6.20 30.85 -2.61
C GLU A 321 -5.30 29.75 -3.18
N ARG A 322 -4.82 28.84 -2.31
CA ARG A 322 -3.86 27.79 -2.64
C ARG A 322 -4.27 26.47 -1.98
N TYR A 323 -4.21 25.39 -2.73
CA TYR A 323 -4.60 24.05 -2.31
C TYR A 323 -3.38 23.18 -2.06
N SER A 324 -3.45 22.34 -1.04
CA SER A 324 -2.48 21.26 -0.81
C SER A 324 -3.25 19.96 -0.67
N ALA A 325 -2.76 18.87 -1.25
CA ALA A 325 -3.34 17.55 -1.12
C ALA A 325 -2.30 16.53 -0.65
N THR A 326 -2.75 15.65 0.23
CA THR A 326 -1.96 14.54 0.77
C THR A 326 -2.90 13.38 1.12
N GLN A 327 -2.39 12.24 1.58
CA GLN A 327 -3.27 11.16 2.04
C GLN A 327 -3.97 11.52 3.36
N ILE A 328 -5.18 11.02 3.58
CA ILE A 328 -5.86 11.17 4.87
C ILE A 328 -5.41 10.09 5.86
N GLU A 329 -4.90 8.96 5.38
CA GLU A 329 -4.52 7.86 6.26
C GLU A 329 -3.30 8.19 7.12
N GLY A 330 -3.50 8.15 8.42
CA GLY A 330 -2.49 8.49 9.40
C GLY A 330 -2.24 10.00 9.52
N LEU A 331 -3.08 10.88 8.96
CA LEU A 331 -2.91 12.33 9.06
C LEU A 331 -2.96 12.78 10.51
N PHE A 332 -1.77 13.11 11.04
CA PHE A 332 -1.49 13.45 12.42
C PHE A 332 -1.12 14.92 12.54
N ALA A 333 -1.89 15.66 13.33
CA ALA A 333 -1.69 17.08 13.58
C ALA A 333 -2.17 17.45 15.00
N THR A 334 -1.91 18.69 15.41
CA THR A 334 -2.37 19.21 16.70
C THR A 334 -3.90 19.28 16.77
N THR A 335 -4.45 19.26 17.99
CA THR A 335 -5.89 19.49 18.20
C THR A 335 -6.33 20.87 17.71
N GLU A 336 -5.45 21.87 17.80
CA GLU A 336 -5.70 23.22 17.30
C GLU A 336 -5.84 23.22 15.77
N ASP A 337 -4.96 22.52 15.06
CA ASP A 337 -5.05 22.39 13.60
C ASP A 337 -6.35 21.70 13.18
N TRP A 338 -6.76 20.62 13.86
CA TRP A 338 -8.03 19.97 13.58
C TRP A 338 -9.25 20.81 14.01
N ALA A 339 -9.11 21.68 15.01
CA ALA A 339 -10.15 22.64 15.36
C ALA A 339 -10.41 23.63 14.22
N VAL A 340 -9.38 24.05 13.46
CA VAL A 340 -9.56 24.90 12.26
C VAL A 340 -10.49 24.25 11.23
N VAL A 341 -10.39 22.93 11.04
CA VAL A 341 -11.26 22.16 10.13
C VAL A 341 -12.66 22.05 10.71
N PHE A 342 -12.77 21.73 12.00
CA PHE A 342 -14.05 21.58 12.68
C PHE A 342 -14.84 22.89 12.77
N ASP A 343 -14.19 24.03 13.00
CA ASP A 343 -14.83 25.33 13.10
C ASP A 343 -15.50 25.76 11.78
N ARG A 344 -15.16 25.08 10.67
CA ARG A 344 -15.75 25.24 9.33
C ARG A 344 -16.74 24.11 8.97
N HIS A 345 -17.24 23.37 9.96
CA HIS A 345 -18.14 22.24 9.71
C HIS A 345 -19.37 22.64 8.88
N ASP A 346 -20.02 23.76 9.21
CA ASP A 346 -21.19 24.23 8.47
C ASP A 346 -20.86 24.61 7.02
N ASP A 347 -19.70 25.22 6.79
CA ASP A 347 -19.20 25.53 5.44
C ASP A 347 -18.89 24.25 4.65
N LEU A 348 -18.36 23.21 5.30
CA LEU A 348 -18.12 21.89 4.70
C LEU A 348 -19.44 21.21 4.30
N VAL A 349 -20.48 21.33 5.15
CA VAL A 349 -21.82 20.84 4.83
C VAL A 349 -22.40 21.60 3.62
N GLN A 350 -22.23 22.93 3.59
CA GLN A 350 -22.68 23.74 2.45
C GLN A 350 -21.91 23.41 1.17
N LEU A 351 -20.60 23.22 1.24
CA LEU A 351 -19.78 22.76 0.12
C LEU A 351 -20.26 21.40 -0.40
N GLY A 352 -20.64 20.48 0.50
CA GLY A 352 -21.26 19.21 0.11
C GLY A 352 -22.52 19.41 -0.72
N ARG A 353 -23.39 20.35 -0.34
CA ARG A 353 -24.60 20.69 -1.12
C ARG A 353 -24.28 21.34 -2.46
N VAL A 354 -23.26 22.21 -2.52
CA VAL A 354 -22.78 22.79 -3.78
C VAL A 354 -22.35 21.66 -4.71
N LEU A 355 -21.55 20.72 -4.20
CA LEU A 355 -21.16 19.54 -4.95
C LEU A 355 -22.39 18.78 -5.43
N ASP A 356 -23.36 18.41 -4.60
CA ASP A 356 -24.55 17.66 -5.08
C ASP A 356 -25.30 18.30 -6.27
N THR A 357 -25.19 19.63 -6.45
CA THR A 357 -25.76 20.33 -7.61
C THR A 357 -24.94 20.21 -8.90
N CYS A 358 -23.63 19.96 -8.83
CA CYS A 358 -22.73 19.91 -9.99
C CYS A 358 -22.82 18.56 -10.75
N ARG A 359 -24.00 17.92 -10.81
CA ARG A 359 -24.43 16.58 -11.32
C ARG A 359 -23.67 15.92 -12.51
N SER A 360 -22.35 15.88 -12.47
CA SER A 360 -21.50 15.20 -13.44
C SER A 360 -20.87 13.98 -12.76
N GLU A 361 -20.52 12.94 -13.54
CA GLU A 361 -19.79 11.75 -13.04
C GLU A 361 -18.51 12.10 -12.24
N SER A 362 -18.04 13.35 -12.37
CA SER A 362 -16.99 14.03 -11.62
C SER A 362 -17.16 14.05 -10.09
N HIS A 363 -18.39 13.98 -9.55
CA HIS A 363 -18.62 13.91 -8.09
C HIS A 363 -17.90 12.75 -7.42
N ALA A 364 -17.73 11.66 -8.17
CA ALA A 364 -17.15 10.44 -7.67
C ALA A 364 -15.62 10.49 -7.53
N LEU A 365 -14.93 11.61 -7.80
CA LEU A 365 -13.46 11.62 -7.85
C LEU A 365 -12.77 12.68 -6.97
N MET A 366 -13.51 13.58 -6.32
CA MET A 366 -12.88 14.63 -5.51
C MET A 366 -12.62 14.15 -4.08
N ALA A 367 -11.38 13.77 -3.78
CA ALA A 367 -10.95 13.41 -2.42
C ALA A 367 -10.69 14.67 -1.57
N LEU A 368 -11.76 15.36 -1.17
CA LEU A 368 -11.68 16.57 -0.35
C LEU A 368 -11.13 16.32 1.05
N GLU A 369 -11.31 15.12 1.60
CA GLU A 369 -10.67 14.65 2.82
C GLU A 369 -9.14 14.66 2.73
N GLU A 370 -8.59 14.50 1.53
CA GLU A 370 -7.14 14.53 1.27
C GLU A 370 -6.63 15.94 0.98
N CYS A 371 -7.51 16.84 0.56
CA CYS A 371 -7.17 18.20 0.14
C CYS A 371 -7.43 19.25 1.23
N LEU A 372 -8.63 19.26 1.82
CA LEU A 372 -9.03 20.36 2.70
C LEU A 372 -8.27 20.39 4.03
N PRO A 373 -8.02 19.27 4.73
CA PRO A 373 -7.26 19.32 5.99
C PRO A 373 -5.87 19.95 5.83
N PRO A 374 -4.95 19.45 4.97
CA PRO A 374 -3.64 20.08 4.82
C PRO A 374 -3.75 21.53 4.31
N THR A 375 -4.70 21.83 3.42
CA THR A 375 -4.94 23.20 2.95
C THR A 375 -5.31 24.15 4.10
N LEU A 376 -6.24 23.74 4.96
CA LEU A 376 -6.71 24.55 6.08
C LEU A 376 -5.66 24.68 7.18
N PHE A 377 -4.85 23.64 7.42
CA PHE A 377 -3.73 23.69 8.36
C PHE A 377 -2.69 24.73 7.92
N GLU A 378 -2.37 24.80 6.63
CA GLU A 378 -1.43 25.78 6.09
C GLU A 378 -2.01 27.20 6.06
N ALA A 379 -3.29 27.35 5.68
CA ALA A 379 -3.91 28.67 5.52
C ALA A 379 -4.27 29.34 6.86
N TYR A 380 -4.72 28.56 7.85
CA TYR A 380 -5.30 29.10 9.09
C TYR A 380 -4.76 28.45 10.37
N GLY A 381 -4.01 27.35 10.25
CA GLY A 381 -3.41 26.63 11.37
C GLY A 381 -1.91 26.87 11.51
N SER A 382 -1.21 25.86 12.01
CA SER A 382 0.23 25.85 12.23
C SER A 382 1.03 25.42 10.99
N GLY A 383 0.37 24.79 10.01
CA GLY A 383 1.00 24.12 8.87
C GLY A 383 1.89 22.94 9.27
N ARG A 384 1.64 22.32 10.44
CA ARG A 384 2.47 21.22 10.95
C ARG A 384 1.67 19.93 11.04
N TYR A 385 1.96 19.01 10.14
CA TYR A 385 1.37 17.67 10.14
C TYR A 385 2.37 16.64 9.66
N THR A 386 2.08 15.36 9.92
CA THR A 386 2.83 14.22 9.40
C THR A 386 1.90 13.02 9.23
N HIS A 387 2.44 11.89 8.79
CA HIS A 387 1.71 10.63 8.69
C HIS A 387 2.21 9.57 9.66
N LEU A 388 1.29 8.77 10.19
CA LEU A 388 1.60 7.55 10.92
C LEU A 388 1.41 6.29 10.07
N CYS A 389 0.89 6.44 8.86
CA CYS A 389 0.58 5.35 7.94
C CYS A 389 1.35 5.49 6.63
N ARG A 390 2.02 4.43 6.18
CA ARG A 390 2.52 4.35 4.80
C ARG A 390 1.50 3.65 3.92
N VAL A 391 1.01 4.37 2.91
CA VAL A 391 0.10 3.82 1.90
C VAL A 391 0.91 3.33 0.71
N LEU A 392 0.68 2.09 0.29
CA LEU A 392 1.28 1.50 -0.90
C LEU A 392 0.50 1.93 -2.14
N TRP A 393 0.85 3.11 -2.67
CA TRP A 393 0.23 3.69 -3.86
C TRP A 393 0.77 3.07 -5.15
N HIS A 394 1.99 2.54 -5.16
CA HIS A 394 2.53 1.93 -6.38
C HIS A 394 1.76 0.65 -6.72
N HIS A 395 1.08 0.66 -7.87
CA HIS A 395 0.13 -0.37 -8.31
C HIS A 395 -1.08 -0.63 -7.39
N HIS A 396 -1.37 0.25 -6.42
CA HIS A 396 -2.53 0.14 -5.53
C HIS A 396 -2.72 -1.28 -4.95
N ARG A 397 -1.63 -1.87 -4.48
CA ARG A 397 -1.56 -3.31 -4.18
C ARG A 397 -1.73 -3.61 -2.69
N ALA A 398 -2.19 -4.83 -2.42
CA ALA A 398 -2.28 -5.34 -1.06
C ALA A 398 -0.90 -5.55 -0.43
N ILE A 399 -0.84 -5.44 0.89
CA ILE A 399 0.35 -5.78 1.68
C ILE A 399 0.65 -7.27 1.51
N THR A 400 1.91 -7.60 1.23
CA THR A 400 2.39 -8.98 1.15
C THR A 400 3.13 -9.40 2.41
N LEU A 401 3.25 -10.71 2.63
CA LEU A 401 4.03 -11.25 3.74
C LEU A 401 5.51 -10.82 3.66
N ALA A 402 6.10 -10.83 2.46
CA ALA A 402 7.49 -10.42 2.27
C ALA A 402 7.71 -8.97 2.76
N GLU A 403 6.74 -8.09 2.55
CA GLU A 403 6.80 -6.72 3.03
C GLU A 403 6.58 -6.60 4.52
N LEU A 404 5.64 -7.36 5.10
CA LEU A 404 5.47 -7.41 6.56
C LEU A 404 6.74 -7.86 7.29
N LEU A 405 7.58 -8.65 6.63
CA LEU A 405 8.86 -9.09 7.19
C LEU A 405 9.98 -8.06 6.95
N ALA A 406 10.05 -7.46 5.76
CA ALA A 406 11.16 -6.61 5.37
C ALA A 406 10.99 -5.12 5.74
N MET A 407 9.75 -4.60 5.70
CA MET A 407 9.47 -3.17 5.78
C MET A 407 9.31 -2.66 7.23
N PRO A 408 8.48 -3.25 8.12
CA PRO A 408 8.25 -2.71 9.46
C PRO A 408 9.50 -2.45 10.31
N PRO A 409 10.54 -3.32 10.31
CA PRO A 409 11.78 -3.07 11.06
C PRO A 409 12.57 -1.85 10.57
N ARG A 410 12.23 -1.29 9.41
CA ARG A 410 12.97 -0.24 8.72
C ARG A 410 12.18 1.03 8.48
N LEU A 411 10.88 1.00 8.75
CA LEU A 411 10.01 2.17 8.66
C LEU A 411 10.57 3.32 9.52
N PRO A 412 10.47 4.58 9.07
CA PRO A 412 10.74 5.75 9.90
C PRO A 412 9.97 5.69 11.22
N ASP A 413 10.60 5.93 12.37
CA ASP A 413 10.05 5.64 13.72
C ASP A 413 8.58 6.03 13.94
N HIS A 414 8.16 7.20 13.45
CA HIS A 414 6.76 7.65 13.51
C HIS A 414 5.76 6.80 12.70
N ILE A 415 6.16 6.22 11.56
CA ILE A 415 5.29 5.39 10.72
C ILE A 415 5.10 4.04 11.40
N SER A 416 3.86 3.74 11.79
CA SER A 416 3.54 2.54 12.57
C SER A 416 2.44 1.68 11.93
N ALA A 417 1.76 2.21 10.90
CA ALA A 417 0.72 1.53 10.15
C ALA A 417 1.05 1.41 8.66
N LEU A 418 0.48 0.39 8.02
CA LEU A 418 0.57 0.18 6.57
C LEU A 418 -0.83 0.04 5.96
N LYS A 419 -0.95 0.37 4.67
CA LYS A 419 -2.13 0.16 3.83
C LYS A 419 -1.65 -0.37 2.47
N TRP A 420 -2.20 -1.45 1.90
CA TRP A 420 -3.60 -1.89 1.89
C TRP A 420 -3.81 -3.31 2.44
N PHE A 421 -4.37 -3.45 3.65
CA PHE A 421 -4.77 -4.77 4.15
C PHE A 421 -6.11 -5.21 3.56
N GLN A 422 -6.29 -6.53 3.43
CA GLN A 422 -7.61 -7.11 3.20
C GLN A 422 -8.42 -7.02 4.49
N ARG A 423 -9.70 -6.71 4.36
CA ARG A 423 -10.60 -6.51 5.51
C ARG A 423 -11.27 -7.82 5.91
N ASP A 424 -10.45 -8.85 5.95
CA ASP A 424 -10.85 -10.23 6.19
C ASP A 424 -9.85 -10.81 7.18
N ARG A 425 -10.36 -11.31 8.29
CA ARG A 425 -9.55 -11.94 9.34
C ARG A 425 -8.89 -13.23 8.90
N HIS A 426 -9.41 -13.84 7.83
CA HIS A 426 -8.86 -15.05 7.24
C HIS A 426 -7.76 -14.76 6.21
N ASP A 427 -7.60 -13.49 5.78
CA ASP A 427 -6.43 -13.10 4.99
C ASP A 427 -5.17 -13.25 5.86
N LEU A 428 -4.16 -13.94 5.32
CA LEU A 428 -2.94 -14.26 6.06
C LEU A 428 -2.22 -12.99 6.56
N ASN A 429 -2.15 -11.95 5.74
CA ASN A 429 -1.39 -10.74 6.09
C ASN A 429 -2.12 -9.94 7.17
N THR A 430 -3.45 -9.89 7.09
CA THR A 430 -4.30 -9.29 8.13
C THR A 430 -4.25 -10.09 9.42
N ALA A 431 -4.42 -11.41 9.37
CA ALA A 431 -4.37 -12.30 10.55
C ALA A 431 -3.07 -12.15 11.35
N LEU A 432 -1.94 -11.92 10.66
CA LEU A 432 -0.64 -11.72 11.29
C LEU A 432 -0.56 -10.48 12.18
N VAL A 433 -1.36 -9.44 11.91
CA VAL A 433 -1.31 -8.17 12.68
C VAL A 433 -2.52 -7.99 13.60
N VAL A 434 -3.64 -8.68 13.34
CA VAL A 434 -4.86 -8.56 14.16
C VAL A 434 -5.04 -9.68 15.19
N THR A 435 -4.24 -10.76 15.14
CA THR A 435 -4.33 -11.85 16.14
C THR A 435 -3.10 -11.90 17.04
N GLY A 436 -3.29 -12.26 18.33
CA GLY A 436 -2.17 -12.37 19.28
C GLY A 436 -1.09 -13.36 18.83
N ASN A 437 -1.48 -14.53 18.29
CA ASN A 437 -0.54 -15.51 17.75
C ASN A 437 0.18 -15.00 16.49
N GLY A 438 -0.54 -14.30 15.61
CA GLY A 438 0.03 -13.67 14.43
C GLY A 438 1.11 -12.65 14.79
N ARG A 439 0.82 -11.77 15.75
CA ARG A 439 1.76 -10.74 16.20
C ARG A 439 2.99 -11.34 16.86
N ALA A 440 2.81 -12.32 17.75
CA ALA A 440 3.92 -13.04 18.36
C ALA A 440 4.81 -13.73 17.32
N LEU A 441 4.22 -14.24 16.23
CA LEU A 441 4.98 -14.81 15.12
C LEU A 441 5.77 -13.75 14.36
N LEU A 442 5.16 -12.60 14.04
CA LEU A 442 5.86 -11.50 13.40
C LEU A 442 7.04 -11.01 14.26
N ASP A 443 6.85 -10.86 15.57
CA ASP A 443 7.90 -10.44 16.49
C ASP A 443 9.08 -11.44 16.50
N LEU A 444 8.78 -12.75 16.54
CA LEU A 444 9.79 -13.80 16.44
C LEU A 444 10.55 -13.74 15.11
N LEU A 445 9.84 -13.47 14.00
CA LEU A 445 10.46 -13.37 12.69
C LEU A 445 11.30 -12.11 12.53
N HIS A 446 10.86 -10.97 13.07
CA HIS A 446 11.67 -9.75 13.09
C HIS A 446 12.92 -9.91 13.97
N ALA A 447 12.78 -10.58 15.12
CA ALA A 447 13.93 -10.90 15.98
C ALA A 447 14.92 -11.86 15.30
N ALA A 448 14.42 -12.84 14.53
CA ALA A 448 15.26 -13.78 13.78
C ALA A 448 15.91 -13.16 12.54
N ALA A 449 15.24 -12.19 11.89
CA ALA A 449 15.74 -11.46 10.72
C ALA A 449 16.85 -10.43 11.06
N SER A 450 17.29 -10.38 12.31
CA SER A 450 18.49 -9.65 12.75
C SER A 450 19.70 -10.01 11.84
N PRO A 451 20.58 -9.04 11.49
CA PRO A 451 21.43 -9.03 10.28
C PRO A 451 22.47 -10.16 10.13
N THR A 452 22.47 -11.15 11.02
CA THR A 452 23.30 -12.35 10.92
C THR A 452 22.74 -13.46 10.03
N ILE A 453 21.47 -13.40 9.62
CA ILE A 453 20.87 -14.43 8.75
C ILE A 453 20.72 -13.86 7.32
N PRO A 454 21.43 -14.41 6.32
CA PRO A 454 21.30 -13.99 4.93
C PRO A 454 19.85 -14.11 4.45
N VAL A 455 19.33 -13.05 3.85
CA VAL A 455 17.99 -12.96 3.22
C VAL A 455 17.83 -14.00 2.08
N ASP A 456 18.93 -14.60 1.62
CA ASP A 456 18.94 -15.63 0.56
C ASP A 456 18.61 -17.04 1.07
N ALA A 457 18.43 -17.23 2.39
CA ALA A 457 17.83 -18.46 2.88
C ALA A 457 16.32 -18.46 2.58
N PRO A 458 15.66 -19.62 2.40
CA PRO A 458 14.22 -19.72 2.24
C PRO A 458 13.43 -19.99 3.56
N PRO A 459 13.55 -19.20 4.67
CA PRO A 459 12.65 -19.33 5.82
C PRO A 459 11.18 -18.98 5.55
N PRO A 460 10.81 -17.96 4.73
CA PRO A 460 9.41 -17.59 4.63
C PRO A 460 8.61 -18.72 3.98
N LEU A 461 9.16 -19.44 3.00
CA LEU A 461 8.47 -20.54 2.34
C LEU A 461 8.04 -21.67 3.28
N ARG A 462 8.88 -22.11 4.23
CA ARG A 462 8.50 -23.16 5.19
C ARG A 462 7.50 -22.68 6.23
N LEU A 463 7.61 -21.42 6.67
CA LEU A 463 6.66 -20.87 7.64
C LEU A 463 5.31 -20.56 7.00
N THR A 464 5.29 -19.98 5.81
CA THR A 464 4.08 -19.81 4.99
C THR A 464 3.46 -21.17 4.68
N GLN A 465 4.27 -22.20 4.39
CA GLN A 465 3.80 -23.58 4.24
C GLN A 465 3.20 -24.12 5.54
N ILE A 466 3.80 -23.90 6.72
CA ILE A 466 3.26 -24.35 8.00
C ILE A 466 1.95 -23.62 8.34
N LEU A 467 1.88 -22.30 8.11
CA LEU A 467 0.67 -21.50 8.34
C LEU A 467 -0.44 -21.88 7.37
N THR A 468 -0.13 -22.04 6.08
CA THR A 468 -1.11 -22.50 5.09
C THR A 468 -1.48 -23.98 5.26
N HIS A 469 -0.59 -24.85 5.72
CA HIS A 469 -0.89 -26.26 6.03
C HIS A 469 -1.72 -26.42 7.30
N GLY A 470 -1.49 -25.58 8.31
CA GLY A 470 -2.34 -25.50 9.49
C GLY A 470 -3.79 -25.13 9.11
N SER A 471 -3.96 -24.12 8.26
CA SER A 471 -5.28 -23.68 7.78
C SER A 471 -5.91 -24.60 6.72
N SER A 472 -5.13 -25.33 5.92
CA SER A 472 -5.65 -26.19 4.83
C SER A 472 -5.99 -27.62 5.25
N SER A 473 -5.73 -28.00 6.51
CA SER A 473 -6.15 -29.30 7.06
C SER A 473 -7.68 -29.50 7.10
N GLY A 474 -8.47 -28.47 6.79
CA GLY A 474 -9.94 -28.51 6.65
C GLY A 474 -10.51 -28.27 5.23
N LEU A 475 -9.68 -28.05 4.20
CA LEU A 475 -10.17 -27.69 2.86
C LEU A 475 -10.54 -28.93 2.02
N ARG A 476 -11.75 -28.98 1.46
CA ARG A 476 -12.13 -29.99 0.45
C ARG A 476 -11.80 -29.48 -0.96
N SER A 477 -11.02 -30.27 -1.70
CA SER A 477 -10.87 -30.12 -3.15
C SER A 477 -12.13 -30.63 -3.86
N GLN A 478 -12.64 -29.83 -4.79
CA GLN A 478 -13.72 -30.18 -5.69
C GLN A 478 -13.33 -29.82 -7.12
N PRO A 479 -13.82 -30.54 -8.15
CA PRO A 479 -13.68 -30.08 -9.52
C PRO A 479 -14.35 -28.71 -9.66
N LEU A 480 -13.93 -27.93 -10.67
CA LEU A 480 -14.58 -26.69 -11.07
C LEU A 480 -16.11 -26.87 -11.18
N SER A 481 -16.56 -28.10 -11.50
CA SER A 481 -17.93 -28.38 -11.82
C SER A 481 -18.60 -29.65 -11.28
N GLN A 482 -18.75 -29.72 -9.96
CA GLN A 482 -19.93 -30.42 -9.40
C GLN A 482 -21.31 -29.85 -9.89
N ARG A 483 -21.36 -29.04 -10.98
CA ARG A 483 -22.48 -28.24 -11.47
C ARG A 483 -22.83 -28.48 -12.96
N TYR A 484 -21.87 -28.62 -13.88
CA TYR A 484 -22.12 -28.88 -15.32
C TYR A 484 -22.74 -30.26 -15.55
N TRP A 485 -22.55 -31.15 -14.57
CA TRP A 485 -22.88 -32.57 -14.70
C TRP A 485 -23.88 -33.06 -13.65
N ARG A 486 -24.62 -32.15 -12.97
CA ARG A 486 -25.59 -32.54 -11.93
C ARG A 486 -26.64 -33.51 -12.47
N ASP A 487 -26.89 -34.54 -11.66
CA ASP A 487 -28.05 -35.44 -11.63
C ASP A 487 -28.39 -36.32 -12.84
N ARG A 488 -27.46 -36.54 -13.78
CA ARG A 488 -27.62 -37.62 -14.78
C ARG A 488 -26.57 -38.72 -14.60
N PRO A 489 -26.94 -39.86 -13.98
CA PRO A 489 -26.16 -41.09 -14.10
C PRO A 489 -25.89 -41.37 -15.58
N GLY A 490 -24.62 -41.28 -16.01
CA GLY A 490 -24.21 -41.52 -17.40
C GLY A 490 -24.03 -40.28 -18.28
N ALA A 491 -24.17 -39.05 -17.78
CA ALA A 491 -23.75 -37.87 -18.55
C ALA A 491 -22.24 -37.93 -18.85
N PRO A 492 -21.80 -37.69 -20.10
CA PRO A 492 -20.38 -37.70 -20.43
C PRO A 492 -19.71 -36.56 -19.65
N ARG A 493 -18.81 -36.87 -18.71
CA ARG A 493 -18.01 -35.88 -17.96
C ARG A 493 -16.92 -35.22 -18.83
N ARG A 494 -17.25 -34.96 -20.08
CA ARG A 494 -16.36 -34.52 -21.14
C ARG A 494 -17.14 -33.65 -22.12
N GLN A 495 -16.74 -32.40 -22.26
CA GLN A 495 -17.28 -31.49 -23.26
C GLN A 495 -16.17 -31.03 -24.19
N LEU A 496 -16.38 -31.20 -25.50
CA LEU A 496 -15.52 -30.65 -26.54
C LEU A 496 -16.26 -29.49 -27.19
N ILE A 497 -15.64 -28.32 -27.16
CA ILE A 497 -16.08 -27.11 -27.82
C ILE A 497 -15.11 -26.87 -28.96
N THR A 498 -15.62 -26.66 -30.16
CA THR A 498 -14.81 -26.30 -31.32
C THR A 498 -15.31 -24.98 -31.87
N THR A 499 -14.40 -24.06 -32.10
CA THR A 499 -14.72 -22.84 -32.83
C THR A 499 -14.54 -23.14 -34.31
N GLY A 500 -15.53 -22.74 -35.12
CA GLY A 500 -15.37 -22.76 -36.57
C GLY A 500 -14.19 -21.87 -36.99
N ASN A 501 -13.72 -22.01 -38.22
CA ASN A 501 -12.77 -21.06 -38.78
C ASN A 501 -13.46 -19.70 -38.94
N CYS A 502 -13.27 -18.81 -37.97
CA CYS A 502 -13.87 -17.49 -37.90
C CYS A 502 -12.81 -16.40 -37.87
N ARG A 503 -13.21 -15.15 -38.11
CA ARG A 503 -12.33 -14.00 -37.91
C ARG A 503 -12.39 -13.59 -36.44
N ALA A 504 -11.23 -13.35 -35.82
CA ALA A 504 -11.11 -12.75 -34.50
C ALA A 504 -11.43 -11.25 -34.63
N THR A 505 -12.71 -10.95 -34.44
CA THR A 505 -13.23 -9.60 -34.23
C THR A 505 -13.71 -9.51 -32.80
N ARG A 506 -13.81 -8.31 -32.22
CA ARG A 506 -14.29 -8.14 -30.83
C ARG A 506 -15.72 -8.66 -30.68
N GLN A 507 -15.86 -9.92 -30.30
CA GLN A 507 -17.13 -10.63 -30.22
C GLN A 507 -17.12 -11.68 -29.12
N ARG A 508 -18.30 -11.90 -28.55
CA ARG A 508 -18.58 -12.96 -27.59
C ARG A 508 -19.11 -14.19 -28.32
N ALA A 509 -18.41 -15.32 -28.20
CA ALA A 509 -18.96 -16.62 -28.49
C ALA A 509 -19.40 -17.27 -27.17
N ALA A 510 -20.71 -17.39 -26.96
CA ALA A 510 -21.24 -18.13 -25.82
C ALA A 510 -20.85 -19.60 -25.95
N ILE A 511 -20.35 -20.16 -24.85
CA ILE A 511 -20.08 -21.59 -24.73
C ILE A 511 -21.25 -22.17 -23.95
N GLU A 512 -22.14 -22.86 -24.66
CA GLU A 512 -23.24 -23.61 -24.04
C GLU A 512 -22.67 -24.81 -23.26
N LEU A 513 -22.20 -24.53 -22.05
CA LEU A 513 -22.12 -25.54 -21.00
C LEU A 513 -23.54 -25.65 -20.46
N ASN A 514 -24.10 -26.87 -20.41
CA ASN A 514 -25.49 -27.10 -20.04
C ASN A 514 -25.72 -26.66 -18.57
N THR A 515 -26.09 -25.39 -18.35
CA THR A 515 -26.22 -24.78 -17.02
C THR A 515 -27.70 -24.59 -16.69
N ASP A 516 -28.12 -25.14 -15.54
CA ASP A 516 -29.40 -24.76 -14.94
C ASP A 516 -29.44 -23.24 -14.63
N ALA A 517 -30.65 -22.69 -14.65
CA ALA A 517 -30.96 -21.28 -14.56
C ALA A 517 -30.31 -20.57 -13.34
N GLY A 518 -29.34 -19.68 -13.59
CA GLY A 518 -28.89 -18.71 -12.60
C GLY A 518 -27.40 -18.31 -12.62
N LEU A 519 -26.54 -18.95 -13.42
CA LEU A 519 -25.14 -18.56 -13.57
C LEU A 519 -24.86 -18.00 -14.97
N PRO A 520 -23.90 -17.07 -15.12
CA PRO A 520 -23.48 -16.57 -16.42
C PRO A 520 -22.78 -17.67 -17.23
N ASP A 521 -22.94 -17.64 -18.55
CA ASP A 521 -22.33 -18.61 -19.46
C ASP A 521 -20.80 -18.57 -19.39
N SER A 522 -20.17 -19.70 -19.72
CA SER A 522 -18.77 -19.67 -20.16
C SER A 522 -18.67 -18.90 -21.47
N ILE A 523 -17.62 -18.11 -21.61
CA ILE A 523 -17.46 -17.19 -22.74
C ILE A 523 -16.11 -17.41 -23.38
N LEU A 524 -16.09 -17.50 -24.70
CA LEU A 524 -14.90 -17.23 -25.48
C LEU A 524 -15.01 -15.82 -26.05
N TRP A 525 -14.14 -14.93 -25.60
CA TRP A 525 -14.07 -13.53 -26.04
C TRP A 525 -12.92 -13.37 -27.02
N TYR A 526 -13.20 -13.00 -28.27
CA TYR A 526 -12.15 -12.76 -29.26
C TYR A 526 -11.64 -11.31 -29.19
N GLU A 527 -10.34 -11.14 -29.41
CA GLU A 527 -9.73 -9.84 -29.63
C GLU A 527 -9.95 -9.36 -31.06
N ASP A 528 -9.80 -8.05 -31.29
CA ASP A 528 -10.01 -7.43 -32.60
C ASP A 528 -8.76 -7.48 -33.50
N THR A 529 -8.10 -8.64 -33.55
CA THR A 529 -6.86 -8.84 -34.31
C THR A 529 -7.11 -8.97 -35.81
N SER A 530 -8.36 -9.18 -36.21
CA SER A 530 -8.78 -9.51 -37.58
C SER A 530 -8.17 -10.80 -38.14
N HIS A 531 -7.47 -11.61 -37.35
CA HIS A 531 -6.90 -12.88 -37.82
C HIS A 531 -7.96 -13.96 -37.99
N ARG A 532 -7.69 -14.95 -38.84
CA ARG A 532 -8.52 -16.16 -38.91
C ARG A 532 -8.10 -17.07 -37.77
N VAL A 533 -9.05 -17.53 -36.97
CA VAL A 533 -8.80 -18.36 -35.80
C VAL A 533 -9.60 -19.65 -35.86
N GLN A 534 -8.99 -20.72 -35.36
CA GLN A 534 -9.63 -22.01 -35.14
C GLN A 534 -9.11 -22.58 -33.84
N GLY A 535 -10.02 -22.98 -32.97
CA GLY A 535 -9.68 -23.48 -31.65
C GLY A 535 -10.59 -24.60 -31.20
N SER A 536 -10.14 -25.29 -30.17
CA SER A 536 -10.95 -26.25 -29.45
C SER A 536 -10.64 -26.19 -27.96
N VAL A 537 -11.69 -26.34 -27.15
CA VAL A 537 -11.60 -26.42 -25.69
C VAL A 537 -12.23 -27.72 -25.28
N LEU A 538 -11.44 -28.58 -24.65
CA LEU A 538 -11.88 -29.84 -24.06
C LEU A 538 -11.85 -29.71 -22.54
N ILE A 539 -13.02 -29.81 -21.93
CA ILE A 539 -13.18 -29.86 -20.47
C ILE A 539 -13.52 -31.30 -20.10
N THR A 540 -12.72 -31.92 -19.23
CA THR A 540 -12.98 -33.26 -18.69
C THR A 540 -13.01 -33.17 -17.18
N GLU A 541 -14.02 -33.76 -16.55
CA GLU A 541 -14.14 -33.72 -15.10
C GLU A 541 -14.08 -35.11 -14.47
N THR A 542 -13.19 -35.25 -13.50
CA THR A 542 -13.06 -36.42 -12.64
C THR A 542 -13.24 -35.99 -11.19
N ASP A 543 -12.29 -36.33 -10.32
CA ASP A 543 -11.99 -35.68 -9.06
C ASP A 543 -11.50 -34.22 -9.22
N ARG A 544 -10.97 -33.88 -10.40
CA ARG A 544 -10.49 -32.55 -10.79
C ARG A 544 -11.03 -32.14 -12.15
N THR A 545 -10.96 -30.86 -12.49
CA THR A 545 -11.28 -30.39 -13.84
C THR A 545 -10.02 -30.34 -14.68
N ARG A 546 -9.92 -31.21 -15.68
CA ARG A 546 -8.87 -31.17 -16.69
C ARG A 546 -9.32 -30.32 -17.86
N LEU A 547 -8.60 -29.25 -18.11
CA LEU A 547 -8.82 -28.36 -19.24
C LEU A 547 -7.71 -28.54 -20.27
N GLN A 548 -8.10 -28.81 -21.51
CA GLN A 548 -7.22 -28.76 -22.65
C GLN A 548 -7.76 -27.74 -23.66
N ALA A 549 -7.02 -26.66 -23.89
CA ALA A 549 -7.41 -25.64 -24.88
C ALA A 549 -6.36 -25.56 -25.98
N SER A 550 -6.81 -25.48 -27.23
CA SER A 550 -5.96 -25.24 -28.38
C SER A 550 -6.52 -24.10 -29.21
N LEU A 551 -5.65 -23.21 -29.69
CA LEU A 551 -6.02 -22.13 -30.58
C LEU A 551 -4.91 -21.93 -31.61
N ARG A 552 -5.30 -21.84 -32.88
CA ARG A 552 -4.42 -21.51 -33.99
C ARG A 552 -4.96 -20.29 -34.72
N ALA A 553 -4.07 -19.37 -35.07
CA ALA A 553 -4.39 -18.19 -35.85
C ALA A 553 -3.55 -18.09 -37.13
N TRP A 554 -4.15 -17.50 -38.16
CA TRP A 554 -3.56 -17.25 -39.48
C TRP A 554 -3.95 -15.88 -40.01
N ASN A 555 -3.04 -15.29 -40.79
CA ASN A 555 -3.33 -14.13 -41.63
C ASN A 555 -4.24 -14.52 -42.81
N ASP A 556 -4.75 -13.53 -43.54
CA ASP A 556 -5.62 -13.75 -44.69
C ASP A 556 -4.92 -14.47 -45.86
N ASP A 557 -3.60 -14.41 -45.93
CA ASP A 557 -2.77 -15.15 -46.89
C ASP A 557 -2.48 -16.60 -46.46
N GLY A 558 -3.00 -17.04 -45.31
CA GLY A 558 -2.81 -18.38 -44.75
C GLY A 558 -1.51 -18.57 -43.98
N THR A 559 -0.66 -17.54 -43.85
CA THR A 559 0.54 -17.60 -43.00
C THR A 559 0.17 -17.62 -41.53
N HIS A 560 0.95 -18.33 -40.71
CA HIS A 560 0.69 -18.39 -39.27
C HIS A 560 1.07 -17.10 -38.55
N VAL A 561 0.20 -16.66 -37.65
CA VAL A 561 0.46 -15.54 -36.75
C VAL A 561 1.54 -15.92 -35.71
N SER A 562 2.21 -14.90 -35.16
CA SER A 562 3.21 -15.06 -34.10
C SER A 562 2.60 -15.70 -32.86
N ALA A 563 3.32 -16.61 -32.21
CA ALA A 563 2.80 -17.42 -31.11
C ALA A 563 2.43 -16.64 -29.84
N ASP A 564 2.91 -15.40 -29.72
CA ASP A 564 2.70 -14.46 -28.61
C ASP A 564 1.57 -13.45 -28.87
N THR A 565 0.92 -13.49 -30.03
CA THR A 565 -0.24 -12.65 -30.32
C THR A 565 -1.46 -13.21 -29.58
N LEU A 566 -2.04 -12.40 -28.69
CA LEU A 566 -3.27 -12.74 -27.98
C LEU A 566 -4.47 -12.64 -28.93
N GLU A 567 -5.27 -13.70 -29.01
CA GLU A 567 -6.39 -13.77 -29.96
C GLU A 567 -7.74 -13.90 -29.26
N ALA A 568 -7.77 -14.48 -28.06
CA ALA A 568 -9.00 -14.64 -27.30
C ALA A 568 -8.74 -14.83 -25.80
N TYR A 569 -9.80 -14.69 -25.00
CA TYR A 569 -9.89 -15.12 -23.61
C TYR A 569 -11.00 -16.15 -23.43
N LEU A 570 -10.68 -17.26 -22.76
CA LEU A 570 -11.66 -18.23 -22.29
C LEU A 570 -12.03 -17.89 -20.84
N TYR A 571 -13.26 -17.44 -20.62
CA TYR A 571 -13.81 -17.17 -19.29
C TYR A 571 -14.65 -18.35 -18.81
N LEU A 572 -14.24 -18.94 -17.68
CA LEU A 572 -14.95 -20.03 -17.01
C LEU A 572 -15.55 -19.50 -15.69
N PRO A 573 -16.88 -19.52 -15.51
CA PRO A 573 -17.49 -19.03 -14.29
C PRO A 573 -17.11 -19.91 -13.09
N LEU A 574 -16.88 -19.29 -11.94
CA LEU A 574 -16.59 -19.94 -10.66
C LEU A 574 -17.85 -20.01 -9.80
N SER A 575 -17.91 -21.02 -8.95
CA SER A 575 -19.04 -21.20 -8.02
C SER A 575 -19.03 -20.16 -6.89
N GLY A 576 -20.22 -19.81 -6.36
CA GLY A 576 -20.43 -18.88 -5.24
C GLY A 576 -19.46 -19.05 -4.07
N SER A 577 -19.21 -20.28 -3.66
CA SER A 577 -18.38 -20.63 -2.50
C SER A 577 -16.89 -20.79 -2.78
N THR A 578 -16.41 -20.40 -3.97
CA THR A 578 -15.00 -20.57 -4.35
C THR A 578 -14.14 -19.57 -3.59
N ARG A 579 -13.29 -20.05 -2.68
CA ARG A 579 -12.33 -19.22 -1.91
C ARG A 579 -10.93 -19.27 -2.50
N VAL A 580 -10.50 -20.44 -2.96
CA VAL A 580 -9.21 -20.61 -3.63
C VAL A 580 -9.40 -21.49 -4.85
N LEU A 581 -8.85 -21.04 -5.98
CA LEU A 581 -8.77 -21.80 -7.21
C LEU A 581 -7.33 -22.31 -7.36
N ARG A 582 -7.15 -23.62 -7.42
CA ARG A 582 -5.85 -24.24 -7.63
C ARG A 582 -5.69 -24.67 -9.07
N ILE A 583 -4.62 -24.22 -9.73
CA ILE A 583 -4.27 -24.58 -11.11
C ILE A 583 -2.97 -25.37 -11.08
N THR A 584 -2.94 -26.53 -11.72
CA THR A 584 -1.73 -27.35 -11.87
C THR A 584 -1.38 -27.49 -13.34
N ASP A 585 -0.15 -27.13 -13.72
CA ASP A 585 0.47 -27.44 -15.01
C ASP A 585 1.30 -28.73 -14.87
N PRO A 586 0.80 -29.87 -15.36
CA PRO A 586 1.45 -31.16 -15.19
C PRO A 586 2.71 -31.36 -16.04
N ARG A 587 2.96 -30.52 -17.05
CA ARG A 587 4.04 -30.75 -18.02
C ARG A 587 5.07 -29.64 -18.08
N ARG A 588 4.90 -28.57 -17.29
CA ARG A 588 5.67 -27.31 -17.45
C ARG A 588 5.70 -26.85 -18.92
N GLN A 589 4.68 -27.23 -19.69
CA GLN A 589 4.61 -26.95 -21.13
C GLN A 589 4.13 -25.52 -21.38
N THR A 590 3.42 -24.97 -20.41
CA THR A 590 2.97 -23.59 -20.44
C THR A 590 4.18 -22.70 -20.20
N ARG A 591 4.59 -21.94 -21.23
CA ARG A 591 5.68 -20.96 -21.12
C ARG A 591 5.44 -20.08 -19.88
N SER A 592 6.51 -19.70 -19.17
CA SER A 592 6.43 -18.79 -18.01
C SER A 592 5.57 -17.55 -18.28
N LEU A 593 5.66 -17.01 -19.49
CA LEU A 593 4.85 -15.89 -20.00
C LEU A 593 3.34 -16.17 -19.92
N PHE A 594 2.88 -17.37 -20.25
CA PHE A 594 1.45 -17.69 -20.25
C PHE A 594 0.86 -17.66 -18.85
N LEU A 595 1.58 -18.19 -17.84
CA LEU A 595 1.12 -18.20 -16.44
C LEU A 595 1.29 -16.84 -15.76
N GLN A 596 2.28 -16.04 -16.18
CA GLN A 596 2.39 -14.61 -15.82
C GLN A 596 1.30 -13.75 -16.46
N GLN A 597 0.71 -14.22 -17.57
CA GLN A 597 -0.35 -13.53 -18.32
C GLN A 597 -1.71 -14.22 -18.18
N ILE A 598 -1.84 -15.30 -17.38
CA ILE A 598 -3.15 -15.82 -17.01
C ILE A 598 -3.81 -14.64 -16.33
N MET A 599 -4.85 -14.11 -16.97
CA MET A 599 -5.61 -13.05 -16.39
C MET A 599 -6.07 -13.58 -15.02
N PRO A 600 -5.83 -12.83 -13.95
CA PRO A 600 -6.31 -13.17 -12.62
C PRO A 600 -7.80 -13.53 -12.66
N VAL A 601 -8.25 -14.29 -11.66
CA VAL A 601 -9.68 -14.51 -11.45
C VAL A 601 -10.40 -13.16 -11.49
N ILE A 602 -11.23 -12.95 -12.51
CA ILE A 602 -11.99 -11.74 -12.70
C ILE A 602 -13.25 -11.84 -11.86
N THR A 603 -13.32 -11.09 -10.77
CA THR A 603 -14.58 -10.80 -10.07
C THR A 603 -15.14 -9.48 -10.59
N ARG A 604 -16.35 -9.49 -11.15
CA ARG A 604 -17.01 -8.26 -11.63
C ARG A 604 -17.81 -7.61 -10.52
N VAL A 605 -17.20 -6.73 -9.73
CA VAL A 605 -17.95 -5.91 -8.75
C VAL A 605 -18.30 -4.58 -9.41
N GLY A 606 -19.53 -4.46 -9.94
CA GLY A 606 -19.95 -3.29 -10.72
C GLY A 606 -19.23 -3.20 -12.09
N ASP A 607 -18.52 -2.09 -12.32
CA ASP A 607 -17.72 -1.83 -13.54
C ASP A 607 -16.21 -2.10 -13.35
N PHE A 608 -15.78 -2.57 -12.17
CA PHE A 608 -14.38 -2.81 -11.86
C PHE A 608 -13.99 -4.29 -11.96
N PHE A 609 -12.81 -4.53 -12.53
CA PHE A 609 -12.17 -5.84 -12.63
C PHE A 609 -11.09 -5.93 -11.55
N TYR A 610 -11.19 -6.90 -10.65
CA TYR A 610 -10.15 -7.14 -9.63
C TYR A 610 -9.17 -8.21 -10.09
N GLU A 611 -7.88 -7.97 -9.83
CA GLU A 611 -6.78 -8.86 -10.15
C GLU A 611 -6.32 -9.64 -8.90
N ALA A 612 -6.64 -10.94 -8.84
CA ALA A 612 -6.01 -11.89 -7.94
C ALA A 612 -4.62 -12.32 -8.46
N LEU A 613 -3.56 -11.80 -7.83
CA LEU A 613 -2.20 -12.24 -8.15
C LEU A 613 -2.01 -13.72 -7.76
N PRO A 614 -1.43 -14.56 -8.64
CA PRO A 614 -1.10 -15.94 -8.29
C PRO A 614 -0.15 -16.00 -7.10
N SER A 615 -0.37 -16.98 -6.22
CA SER A 615 0.66 -17.36 -5.26
C SER A 615 1.94 -17.78 -5.99
N ASP A 616 3.09 -17.72 -5.31
CA ASP A 616 4.32 -18.28 -5.83
C ASP A 616 4.12 -19.75 -6.28
N PRO A 617 4.67 -20.14 -7.45
CA PRO A 617 4.53 -21.50 -7.97
C PRO A 617 5.08 -22.54 -7.00
N ARG A 618 4.29 -23.56 -6.68
CA ARG A 618 4.73 -24.71 -5.88
C ARG A 618 5.00 -25.90 -6.77
N GLN A 619 6.18 -26.50 -6.63
CA GLN A 619 6.47 -27.77 -7.29
C GLN A 619 5.85 -28.91 -6.49
N THR A 620 5.09 -29.75 -7.17
CA THR A 620 4.46 -30.95 -6.62
C THR A 620 4.82 -32.16 -7.49
N ASP A 621 4.54 -33.37 -7.00
CA ASP A 621 4.69 -34.61 -7.79
C ASP A 621 3.81 -34.62 -9.05
N HIS A 622 2.82 -33.74 -9.13
CA HIS A 622 1.87 -33.61 -10.23
C HIS A 622 2.14 -32.43 -11.16
N GLY A 623 3.23 -31.68 -10.95
CA GLY A 623 3.62 -30.53 -11.77
C GLY A 623 3.75 -29.23 -10.97
N THR A 624 3.70 -28.11 -11.66
CA THR A 624 3.73 -26.78 -11.03
C THR A 624 2.32 -26.35 -10.67
N THR A 625 2.07 -26.07 -9.40
CA THR A 625 0.76 -25.69 -8.85
C THR A 625 0.74 -24.23 -8.41
N TYR A 626 -0.35 -23.54 -8.73
CA TYR A 626 -0.64 -22.15 -8.41
C TYR A 626 -1.94 -22.11 -7.61
N ASP A 627 -1.96 -21.43 -6.46
CA ASP A 627 -3.19 -21.15 -5.73
C ASP A 627 -3.57 -19.69 -5.97
N LEU A 628 -4.78 -19.49 -6.47
CA LEU A 628 -5.37 -18.20 -6.80
C LEU A 628 -6.46 -17.91 -5.76
N PRO A 629 -6.22 -17.05 -4.77
CA PRO A 629 -7.27 -16.64 -3.84
C PRO A 629 -8.34 -15.87 -4.62
N VAL A 630 -9.59 -16.26 -4.42
CA VAL A 630 -10.76 -15.64 -5.03
C VAL A 630 -11.39 -14.73 -4.00
N ASN A 631 -10.98 -13.46 -4.02
CA ASN A 631 -11.49 -12.47 -3.09
C ASN A 631 -12.85 -11.95 -3.58
N ARG A 632 -13.93 -12.44 -2.97
CA ARG A 632 -15.29 -11.95 -3.21
C ARG A 632 -15.74 -11.16 -2.00
N GLN A 633 -16.04 -9.88 -2.21
CA GLN A 633 -16.72 -9.05 -1.21
C GLN A 633 -18.20 -9.45 -1.07
N ASP A 634 -18.78 -10.08 -2.09
CA ASP A 634 -20.17 -10.53 -2.13
C ASP A 634 -20.27 -11.84 -2.93
N ASP A 635 -20.82 -12.88 -2.32
CA ASP A 635 -21.03 -14.20 -2.93
C ASP A 635 -22.02 -14.13 -4.11
N ALA A 636 -22.88 -13.10 -4.18
CA ALA A 636 -23.80 -12.86 -5.28
C ALA A 636 -23.11 -12.41 -6.57
N ILE A 637 -21.87 -11.89 -6.50
CA ILE A 637 -21.16 -11.33 -7.64
C ILE A 637 -20.38 -12.43 -8.37
N PRO A 638 -20.75 -12.84 -9.60
CA PRO A 638 -20.05 -13.90 -10.31
C PRO A 638 -18.56 -13.61 -10.47
N ALA A 639 -17.76 -14.66 -10.29
CA ALA A 639 -16.33 -14.66 -10.55
C ALA A 639 -16.04 -15.55 -11.77
N TRP A 640 -15.04 -15.22 -12.57
CA TRP A 640 -14.60 -16.01 -13.71
C TRP A 640 -13.10 -16.24 -13.67
N LEU A 641 -12.66 -17.44 -14.03
CA LEU A 641 -11.29 -17.69 -14.42
C LEU A 641 -11.11 -17.27 -15.89
N GLY A 642 -10.29 -16.27 -16.15
CA GLY A 642 -9.92 -15.83 -17.49
C GLY A 642 -8.63 -16.48 -17.98
N LEU A 643 -8.68 -17.25 -19.05
CA LEU A 643 -7.52 -17.93 -19.63
C LEU A 643 -7.18 -17.30 -20.98
N PRO A 644 -6.02 -16.65 -21.14
CA PRO A 644 -5.61 -16.10 -22.43
C PRO A 644 -5.35 -17.23 -23.43
N LEU A 645 -5.78 -17.05 -24.67
CA LEU A 645 -5.51 -17.95 -25.78
C LEU A 645 -4.77 -17.16 -26.85
N PHE A 646 -3.47 -17.42 -26.96
CA PHE A 646 -2.61 -16.89 -28.01
C PHE A 646 -2.75 -17.67 -29.31
N ALA A 647 -2.30 -17.06 -30.41
CA ALA A 647 -2.33 -17.57 -31.78
C ALA A 647 -1.75 -18.98 -31.99
N ARG A 648 -0.97 -19.52 -31.04
CA ARG A 648 -0.49 -20.92 -31.03
C ARG A 648 -0.56 -21.53 -29.63
N THR A 649 -1.76 -21.60 -29.07
CA THR A 649 -1.99 -22.20 -27.75
C THR A 649 -2.17 -23.72 -27.86
N ASP A 650 -1.49 -24.49 -27.00
CA ASP A 650 -1.82 -25.87 -26.60
C ASP A 650 -1.68 -25.93 -25.06
N LEU A 651 -2.74 -25.50 -24.38
CA LEU A 651 -2.85 -25.44 -22.92
C LEU A 651 -3.37 -26.77 -22.39
N ARG A 652 -2.72 -27.29 -21.33
CA ARG A 652 -3.21 -28.44 -20.56
C ARG A 652 -3.00 -28.19 -19.08
N ILE A 653 -4.09 -27.98 -18.35
CA ILE A 653 -4.06 -27.70 -16.92
C ILE A 653 -5.09 -28.54 -16.17
N GLU A 654 -4.82 -28.79 -14.89
CA GLU A 654 -5.80 -29.28 -13.92
C GLU A 654 -6.27 -28.12 -13.04
N ILE A 655 -7.55 -28.06 -12.75
CA ILE A 655 -8.19 -27.01 -11.97
C ILE A 655 -8.97 -27.66 -10.82
N GLU A 656 -8.78 -27.13 -9.61
CA GLU A 656 -9.48 -27.52 -8.40
C GLU A 656 -10.03 -26.29 -7.68
N ILE A 657 -11.21 -26.41 -7.09
CA ILE A 657 -11.77 -25.44 -6.14
C ILE A 657 -11.51 -25.95 -4.73
N LEU A 658 -10.96 -25.10 -3.87
CA LEU A 658 -10.82 -25.39 -2.45
C LEU A 658 -11.91 -24.65 -1.67
N THR A 659 -12.68 -25.39 -0.87
CA THR A 659 -13.78 -24.89 -0.01
C THR A 659 -13.58 -25.30 1.45
N ASP A 660 -13.97 -24.43 2.39
CA ASP A 660 -13.90 -24.72 3.82
C ASP A 660 -14.93 -25.76 4.27
N HIS A 661 -14.53 -26.60 5.24
CA HIS A 661 -15.44 -27.44 6.00
C HIS A 661 -16.26 -26.58 6.98
N GLY A 662 -17.39 -25.99 6.54
CA GLY A 662 -18.27 -25.29 7.49
C GLY A 662 -19.33 -24.35 6.91
N ALA A 663 -20.25 -24.84 6.09
CA ALA A 663 -21.55 -24.16 5.87
C ALA A 663 -22.75 -25.13 5.70
N LEU A 664 -22.55 -26.42 5.99
CA LEU A 664 -23.64 -27.40 6.11
C LEU A 664 -23.35 -28.38 7.26
N ARG A 665 -23.27 -27.83 8.48
CA ARG A 665 -23.89 -28.30 9.74
C ARG A 665 -23.19 -27.67 10.94
#